data_AF-A0A2P8HGL8-F1
#
_entry.id   AF-A0A2P8HGL8-F1
#
_cell.length_a   1.000
_cell.length_b   1.000
_cell.length_c   1.000
_cell.angle_alpha   90.00
_cell.angle_beta   90.00
_cell.angle_gamma   90.00
#
_symmetry.space_group_name_H-M   'P 1'
#
loop_
_entity.id
_entity.type
_entity.pdbx_description
1 polymer ?
#
loop_
_entity_poly.entity_id
_entity_poly.type
_entity_poly.pdbx_seq_one_letter_code
_entity_poly.pdbx_strand_id
1 'polypeptide(L)'
;MKAHIIQRYSFDVRFDSRSRAFALQDKLSTLFRQTISPGTDDLLQQLIPDDMMAAIDTLELDIGEIAYKDLEAEMPPRILAALQQVLTDLLYHNNAGAQDNITGEITIRKGEDRLFELMSYFLLHGIMPWWATTGERMQPGEVILQLSGTSPNRLAAFLRSIAKSAYVRERMVHQFSTNVLHAIVQVLEPAEALFIIAYSRDILQLQQKQQLLHTETNELEKAIWLFMLTYLIMERGTNFNRKEFVRSNLTQLAHHFNLSYETMLELFYEAQALYKANIPEASLGGFIRNLFAELTGKDKRKSFIKNDPSHKKIMEDTGEQINILRYYLLYGAIPWWAPAITTASLQEMLVNTGYRAANPLKQMLQTVLQHKAAAGRWTNFMASTATVIKKEVYLREIKTWADATIADAPYTENSAVKQVLLRDVILHLLTYGSISWWGKAYAHFSLNSLLEQLADQHPDQTLTILEYAGTMPDAMQRLIAGIKAPVFFRLLKHSGMDTAAEEVYDNIYVLLMAVQQLTTVTTLPLEQFVLQALWQSLAITRYRRVDKPVLLQHLMMPSWSASPVVAPQMMHFLLQQLLPAINHLSGNTVLSTDLQEWVKVLPLQHKKMLLPVEILQPPAVVAAWLQQFLVSGQLPAAAGTTDAPYAARLLQWLYTYHSGYMQSLQNSITLSPLLFQQLQEILLLLEPDTAPVQALLQPWLDKAMATDPQLATTINSRLYQPSVAFRSLLQRMQRYAAVTEEDKRKALLEEARQLLTMFLTRHRLPDKLGSLSLSTTNEIMKAVVILLFEETPAILHQLFINHRQQLAARLQLYGLFSFHAGIPESHIRQSLDAYAVQDSLLLLQETAGDTLHSSMAGLRDAVRFYKQRSQTERKLFYSKILQHPALVQQMAQHLDDDAFLDMMQDTHLGWTGNTVDALRELQQLLETLLPGSHEKEQLQLAFRRFHLLLLGGHIHVYDTRSYATRFLAFITATAPVIANPLINQLAQSIHHITALSYTHIRNILPVLQQQATAHITASQHQQLLRESLYEKDRQLTGTPPSSGPSAEKELPPPRNKDADTWAKVKKLPLETIYTGNAGLIILHPFLPYGFKRLGLVNDEGFVNREAQHRGVHLLQYMVNGKEVHAEHELALNKILCNLPLEEPVPAEMLLTGEEKQLCGELLQVLLQRWEKMNNTSVEGFQAAFLQREGALWQKEDDWWLRVEQRGYDMILQTLPWGIGMIKTPWMEKTIYTEWAYS
;
A
#
# COMPACT_ATOMS: atom_id res chain seq x y z
N MET A 1 -33.44 15.87 -31.70
CA MET A 1 -32.74 15.50 -32.95
C MET A 1 -32.02 14.20 -32.72
N LYS A 2 -31.87 13.35 -33.74
CA LYS A 2 -30.95 12.22 -33.66
C LYS A 2 -29.52 12.77 -33.84
N ALA A 3 -28.56 12.26 -33.07
CA ALA A 3 -27.18 12.75 -33.12
C ALA A 3 -26.37 11.88 -34.08
N HIS A 4 -26.33 12.26 -35.36
CA HIS A 4 -25.41 11.69 -36.33
C HIS A 4 -24.06 12.41 -36.19
N ILE A 5 -22.96 11.66 -36.16
CA ILE A 5 -21.61 12.19 -35.91
C ILE A 5 -20.69 11.71 -37.05
N ILE A 6 -20.21 12.66 -37.86
CA ILE A 6 -19.25 12.40 -38.94
C ILE A 6 -18.03 13.26 -38.67
N GLN A 7 -16.89 12.63 -38.36
CA GLN A 7 -15.68 13.35 -37.92
C GLN A 7 -14.99 14.13 -39.04
N ARG A 8 -15.03 13.61 -40.28
CA ARG A 8 -14.32 14.20 -41.42
C ARG A 8 -14.96 13.83 -42.75
N TYR A 9 -15.07 14.82 -43.64
CA TYR A 9 -15.28 14.62 -45.07
C TYR A 9 -13.95 14.87 -45.80
N SER A 10 -13.67 14.08 -46.84
CA SER A 10 -12.51 14.30 -47.74
C SER A 10 -12.95 14.14 -49.19
N PHE A 11 -12.43 14.99 -50.08
CA PHE A 11 -12.69 14.93 -51.52
C PHE A 11 -11.35 14.91 -52.25
N ASP A 12 -10.98 13.79 -52.88
CA ASP A 12 -9.92 13.76 -53.90
C ASP A 12 -10.55 14.02 -55.27
N VAL A 13 -10.01 15.00 -56.01
CA VAL A 13 -10.57 15.48 -57.27
C VAL A 13 -9.46 15.76 -58.27
N ARG A 14 -9.44 14.98 -59.36
CA ARG A 14 -8.50 15.16 -60.46
C ARG A 14 -9.10 16.13 -61.49
N PHE A 15 -8.30 17.08 -61.95
CA PHE A 15 -8.76 18.12 -62.87
C PHE A 15 -7.67 18.50 -63.88
N ASP A 16 -8.07 18.75 -65.12
CA ASP A 16 -7.18 18.99 -66.27
C ASP A 16 -6.51 20.38 -66.24
N SER A 17 -7.18 21.37 -65.64
CA SER A 17 -6.83 22.78 -65.75
C SER A 17 -6.24 23.35 -64.46
N ARG A 18 -4.91 23.31 -64.34
CA ARG A 18 -4.16 23.85 -63.18
C ARG A 18 -4.50 25.32 -62.87
N SER A 19 -4.80 26.14 -63.88
CA SER A 19 -5.18 27.55 -63.71
C SER A 19 -6.61 27.76 -63.20
N ARG A 20 -7.45 26.72 -63.16
CA ARG A 20 -8.84 26.76 -62.68
C ARG A 20 -9.06 25.94 -61.40
N ALA A 21 -8.05 25.21 -60.92
CA ALA A 21 -8.16 24.31 -59.76
C ALA A 21 -8.65 25.00 -58.47
N PHE A 22 -8.18 26.21 -58.16
CA PHE A 22 -8.66 26.97 -56.98
C PHE A 22 -10.14 27.35 -57.10
N ALA A 23 -10.59 27.79 -58.29
CA ALA A 23 -11.99 28.11 -58.54
C ALA A 23 -12.91 26.87 -58.49
N LEU A 24 -12.37 25.68 -58.76
CA LEU A 24 -13.04 24.41 -58.50
C LEU A 24 -13.14 24.14 -57.00
N GLN A 25 -12.06 24.31 -56.23
CA GLN A 25 -12.04 24.10 -54.78
C GLN A 25 -13.07 24.97 -54.04
N ASP A 26 -13.16 26.26 -54.33
CA ASP A 26 -14.16 27.16 -53.71
C ASP A 26 -15.60 26.75 -54.04
N LYS A 27 -15.81 26.28 -55.27
CA LYS A 27 -17.12 25.83 -55.78
C LYS A 27 -17.57 24.52 -55.11
N LEU A 28 -16.68 23.53 -55.00
CA LEU A 28 -16.90 22.30 -54.23
C LEU A 28 -17.20 22.61 -52.75
N SER A 29 -16.41 23.49 -52.13
CA SER A 29 -16.61 23.92 -50.73
C SER A 29 -17.97 24.58 -50.50
N THR A 30 -18.52 25.24 -51.53
CA THR A 30 -19.82 25.92 -51.47
C THR A 30 -20.97 24.92 -51.63
N LEU A 31 -20.90 24.03 -52.62
CA LEU A 31 -21.88 22.94 -52.81
C LEU A 31 -21.98 22.04 -51.57
N PHE A 32 -20.84 21.70 -50.96
CA PHE A 32 -20.81 20.88 -49.75
C PHE A 32 -21.64 21.47 -48.61
N ARG A 33 -21.42 22.76 -48.29
CA ARG A 33 -22.13 23.47 -47.21
C ARG A 33 -23.61 23.72 -47.51
N GLN A 34 -23.99 23.88 -48.78
CA GLN A 34 -25.35 24.27 -49.16
C GLN A 34 -26.29 23.10 -49.48
N THR A 35 -25.77 21.95 -49.91
CA THR A 35 -26.61 20.83 -50.39
C THR A 35 -26.17 19.45 -49.89
N ILE A 36 -24.87 19.15 -49.88
CA ILE A 36 -24.39 17.80 -49.55
C ILE A 36 -24.53 17.52 -48.05
N SER A 37 -24.00 18.38 -47.17
CA SER A 37 -24.06 18.14 -45.72
C SER A 37 -25.50 18.05 -45.17
N PRO A 38 -26.44 18.95 -45.51
CA PRO A 38 -27.83 18.83 -45.04
C PRO A 38 -28.53 17.56 -45.55
N GLY A 39 -28.29 17.18 -46.81
CA GLY A 39 -28.89 15.97 -47.41
C GLY A 39 -28.38 14.67 -46.77
N THR A 40 -27.15 14.65 -46.26
CA THR A 40 -26.61 13.50 -45.50
C THR A 40 -27.33 13.31 -44.16
N ASP A 41 -27.57 14.38 -43.41
CA ASP A 41 -28.22 14.29 -42.09
C ASP A 41 -29.67 13.82 -42.21
N ASP A 42 -30.43 14.37 -43.17
CA ASP A 42 -31.81 13.96 -43.47
C ASP A 42 -31.91 12.49 -43.88
N LEU A 43 -30.91 11.98 -44.62
CA LEU A 43 -30.82 10.58 -45.05
C LEU A 43 -30.51 9.64 -43.87
N LEU A 44 -29.54 9.99 -43.02
CA LEU A 44 -29.16 9.19 -41.86
C LEU A 44 -30.29 9.09 -40.82
N GLN A 45 -31.06 10.16 -40.64
CA GLN A 45 -32.19 10.17 -39.71
C GLN A 45 -33.35 9.26 -40.17
N GLN A 46 -33.44 8.96 -41.48
CA GLN A 46 -34.41 8.03 -42.05
C GLN A 46 -33.95 6.56 -41.97
N LEU A 47 -32.65 6.28 -42.10
CA LEU A 47 -32.11 4.92 -42.21
C LEU A 47 -31.82 4.22 -40.87
N ILE A 48 -31.65 4.95 -39.75
CA ILE A 48 -31.16 4.37 -38.48
C ILE A 48 -32.25 4.31 -37.39
N PRO A 49 -32.65 3.11 -36.91
CA PRO A 49 -33.59 2.91 -35.79
C PRO A 49 -33.01 3.28 -34.41
N ASP A 50 -33.87 3.58 -33.43
CA ASP A 50 -33.48 4.08 -32.09
C ASP A 50 -32.96 2.98 -31.13
N ASP A 51 -33.18 1.70 -31.45
CA ASP A 51 -32.64 0.54 -30.71
C ASP A 51 -31.26 0.08 -31.21
N MET A 52 -30.80 0.62 -32.35
CA MET A 52 -29.59 0.24 -33.05
C MET A 52 -28.47 1.27 -32.81
N MET A 53 -27.27 0.80 -32.49
CA MET A 53 -26.04 1.59 -32.63
C MET A 53 -25.21 0.99 -33.76
N ALA A 54 -24.67 1.85 -34.63
CA ALA A 54 -23.78 1.50 -35.72
C ALA A 54 -22.62 2.51 -35.80
N ALA A 55 -21.38 2.02 -35.85
CA ALA A 55 -20.18 2.82 -36.09
C ALA A 55 -19.35 2.22 -37.24
N ILE A 56 -18.78 3.09 -38.07
CA ILE A 56 -18.04 2.80 -39.30
C ILE A 56 -16.82 3.73 -39.31
N ASP A 57 -15.61 3.18 -39.44
CA ASP A 57 -14.37 3.98 -39.36
C ASP A 57 -14.15 4.90 -40.58
N THR A 58 -14.19 4.35 -41.80
CA THR A 58 -14.01 5.09 -43.06
C THR A 58 -14.91 4.51 -44.14
N LEU A 59 -15.57 5.40 -44.91
CA LEU A 59 -16.42 5.07 -46.05
C LEU A 59 -15.96 5.89 -47.26
N GLU A 60 -15.57 5.21 -48.33
CA GLU A 60 -15.09 5.80 -49.59
C GLU A 60 -16.20 5.71 -50.64
N LEU A 61 -16.39 6.77 -51.43
CA LEU A 61 -17.46 6.85 -52.44
C LEU A 61 -16.90 7.36 -53.77
N ASP A 62 -16.75 6.48 -54.76
CA ASP A 62 -16.51 6.89 -56.14
C ASP A 62 -17.82 7.38 -56.78
N ILE A 63 -17.80 8.61 -57.29
CA ILE A 63 -18.93 9.26 -57.99
C ILE A 63 -18.69 9.42 -59.49
N GLY A 64 -17.56 8.89 -59.99
CA GLY A 64 -17.13 8.89 -61.38
C GLY A 64 -16.77 10.27 -61.92
N GLU A 65 -16.56 10.34 -63.23
CA GLU A 65 -16.30 11.60 -63.92
C GLU A 65 -17.57 12.46 -63.99
N ILE A 66 -17.40 13.77 -63.75
CA ILE A 66 -18.44 14.80 -63.85
C ILE A 66 -17.89 15.96 -64.67
N ALA A 67 -18.61 16.39 -65.71
CA ALA A 67 -18.19 17.51 -66.53
C ALA A 67 -18.30 18.83 -65.76
N TYR A 68 -17.25 19.67 -65.79
CA TYR A 68 -17.17 20.92 -65.00
C TYR A 68 -18.36 21.88 -65.20
N LYS A 69 -19.00 21.84 -66.37
CA LYS A 69 -20.20 22.64 -66.70
C LYS A 69 -21.47 22.18 -65.95
N ASP A 70 -21.56 20.90 -65.58
CA ASP A 70 -22.75 20.28 -64.96
C ASP A 70 -22.56 20.00 -63.46
N LEU A 71 -21.37 20.32 -62.91
CA LEU A 71 -20.93 20.00 -61.55
C LEU A 71 -21.95 20.34 -60.44
N GLU A 72 -22.61 21.49 -60.53
CA GLU A 72 -23.60 21.93 -59.53
C GLU A 72 -24.87 21.07 -59.54
N ALA A 73 -25.24 20.54 -60.70
CA ALA A 73 -26.46 19.76 -60.89
C ALA A 73 -26.23 18.26 -60.61
N GLU A 74 -25.06 17.73 -60.98
CA GLU A 74 -24.80 16.28 -60.90
C GLU A 74 -24.08 15.84 -59.61
N MET A 75 -23.22 16.66 -59.00
CA MET A 75 -22.41 16.20 -57.86
C MET A 75 -23.25 15.90 -56.59
N PRO A 76 -24.13 16.79 -56.10
CA PRO A 76 -24.91 16.51 -54.89
C PRO A 76 -25.80 15.25 -54.98
N PRO A 77 -26.63 15.03 -56.04
CA PRO A 77 -27.49 13.85 -56.11
C PRO A 77 -26.70 12.55 -56.31
N ARG A 78 -25.57 12.56 -57.03
CA ARG A 78 -24.70 11.37 -57.16
C ARG A 78 -24.15 10.92 -55.79
N ILE A 79 -23.67 11.87 -54.97
CA ILE A 79 -23.13 11.57 -53.63
C ILE A 79 -24.22 10.97 -52.73
N LEU A 80 -25.39 11.61 -52.66
CA LEU A 80 -26.48 11.15 -51.78
C LEU A 80 -27.03 9.79 -52.21
N ALA A 81 -27.12 9.52 -53.52
CA ALA A 81 -27.51 8.21 -54.04
C ALA A 81 -26.48 7.11 -53.71
N ALA A 82 -25.18 7.39 -53.91
CA ALA A 82 -24.12 6.44 -53.58
C ALA A 82 -24.06 6.14 -52.07
N LEU A 83 -24.18 7.17 -51.23
CA LEU A 83 -24.24 7.05 -49.77
C LEU A 83 -25.46 6.24 -49.32
N GLN A 84 -26.65 6.53 -49.87
CA GLN A 84 -27.87 5.78 -49.58
C GLN A 84 -27.72 4.30 -49.94
N GLN A 85 -27.15 3.99 -51.10
CA GLN A 85 -26.94 2.61 -51.53
C GLN A 85 -26.02 1.86 -50.57
N VAL A 86 -24.81 2.37 -50.31
CA VAL A 86 -23.82 1.66 -49.46
C VAL A 86 -24.31 1.52 -48.01
N LEU A 87 -25.00 2.53 -47.45
CA LEU A 87 -25.59 2.41 -46.11
C LEU A 87 -26.77 1.44 -46.07
N THR A 88 -27.59 1.35 -47.11
CA THR A 88 -28.68 0.37 -47.19
C THR A 88 -28.11 -1.04 -47.27
N ASP A 89 -27.08 -1.25 -48.09
CA ASP A 89 -26.37 -2.52 -48.18
C ASP A 89 -25.76 -2.89 -46.81
N LEU A 90 -25.02 -1.99 -46.17
CA LEU A 90 -24.40 -2.25 -44.86
C LEU A 90 -25.40 -2.57 -43.72
N LEU A 91 -26.50 -1.83 -43.63
CA LEU A 91 -27.44 -1.97 -42.51
C LEU A 91 -28.43 -3.13 -42.68
N TYR A 92 -28.65 -3.59 -43.93
CA TYR A 92 -29.70 -4.57 -44.25
C TYR A 92 -29.26 -5.78 -45.10
N HIS A 93 -28.11 -5.75 -45.78
CA HIS A 93 -27.65 -6.78 -46.72
C HIS A 93 -26.18 -7.19 -46.45
N ASN A 94 -26.01 -8.24 -45.65
CA ASN A 94 -24.73 -8.68 -45.07
C ASN A 94 -23.60 -8.96 -46.12
N ASN A 95 -22.82 -7.92 -46.42
CA ASN A 95 -21.51 -7.89 -47.09
C ASN A 95 -21.35 -8.78 -48.34
N ALA A 96 -21.78 -8.25 -49.50
CA ALA A 96 -21.42 -8.80 -50.82
C ALA A 96 -21.00 -7.75 -51.88
N GLY A 97 -21.38 -6.47 -51.73
CA GLY A 97 -21.02 -5.39 -52.67
C GLY A 97 -20.33 -4.17 -52.06
N ALA A 98 -20.44 -3.96 -50.74
CA ALA A 98 -19.92 -2.76 -50.08
C ALA A 98 -18.44 -2.84 -49.66
N GLN A 99 -17.80 -4.02 -49.72
CA GLN A 99 -16.48 -4.23 -49.12
C GLN A 99 -15.32 -3.54 -49.86
N ASP A 100 -15.46 -3.25 -51.16
CA ASP A 100 -14.43 -2.54 -51.93
C ASP A 100 -14.38 -1.03 -51.59
N ASN A 101 -15.39 -0.50 -50.89
CA ASN A 101 -15.58 0.93 -50.58
C ASN A 101 -15.35 1.28 -49.10
N ILE A 102 -14.85 0.36 -48.27
CA ILE A 102 -14.82 0.54 -46.80
C ILE A 102 -13.47 0.12 -46.22
N THR A 103 -12.88 1.02 -45.43
CA THR A 103 -11.53 0.87 -44.88
C THR A 103 -11.54 0.99 -43.35
N GLY A 104 -12.01 -0.08 -42.67
CA GLY A 104 -11.93 -0.22 -41.20
C GLY A 104 -12.88 -1.27 -40.62
N GLU A 105 -13.12 -1.21 -39.30
CA GLU A 105 -14.04 -2.10 -38.59
C GLU A 105 -15.46 -1.49 -38.55
N ILE A 106 -16.49 -2.36 -38.58
CA ILE A 106 -17.90 -1.96 -38.47
C ILE A 106 -18.48 -2.62 -37.23
N THR A 107 -18.99 -1.82 -36.30
CA THR A 107 -19.63 -2.34 -35.09
C THR A 107 -21.11 -1.99 -35.07
N ILE A 108 -21.97 -3.01 -34.98
CA ILE A 108 -23.42 -2.88 -34.83
C ILE A 108 -23.84 -3.58 -33.52
N ARG A 109 -24.73 -2.95 -32.75
CA ARG A 109 -25.26 -3.43 -31.45
C ARG A 109 -26.76 -3.18 -31.33
N LYS A 110 -27.47 -4.06 -30.60
CA LYS A 110 -28.92 -4.01 -30.33
C LYS A 110 -29.25 -4.60 -28.95
N GLY A 111 -30.42 -4.25 -28.40
CA GLY A 111 -31.02 -4.95 -27.24
C GLY A 111 -30.19 -4.92 -25.95
N GLU A 112 -30.30 -5.98 -25.13
CA GLU A 112 -29.58 -6.08 -23.84
C GLU A 112 -28.06 -5.97 -23.98
N ASP A 113 -27.48 -6.39 -25.09
CA ASP A 113 -26.02 -6.38 -25.28
C ASP A 113 -25.49 -4.93 -25.25
N ARG A 114 -26.25 -3.98 -25.81
CA ARG A 114 -26.00 -2.54 -25.67
C ARG A 114 -26.07 -2.10 -24.19
N LEU A 115 -27.01 -2.59 -23.40
CA LEU A 115 -27.14 -2.24 -21.98
C LEU A 115 -26.00 -2.81 -21.13
N PHE A 116 -25.53 -4.03 -21.43
CA PHE A 116 -24.36 -4.62 -20.78
C PHE A 116 -23.07 -3.91 -21.19
N GLU A 117 -22.90 -3.53 -22.46
CA GLU A 117 -21.75 -2.73 -22.93
C GLU A 117 -21.74 -1.34 -22.27
N LEU A 118 -22.91 -0.70 -22.15
CA LEU A 118 -23.13 0.60 -21.50
C LEU A 118 -22.80 0.55 -20.00
N MET A 119 -23.34 -0.44 -19.28
CA MET A 119 -23.02 -0.65 -17.87
C MET A 119 -21.55 -1.05 -17.67
N SER A 120 -20.94 -1.79 -18.61
CA SER A 120 -19.52 -2.14 -18.57
C SER A 120 -18.65 -0.89 -18.64
N TYR A 121 -18.93 -0.03 -19.62
CA TYR A 121 -18.23 1.23 -19.82
C TYR A 121 -18.41 2.18 -18.63
N PHE A 122 -19.66 2.35 -18.16
CA PHE A 122 -19.99 3.19 -17.00
C PHE A 122 -19.29 2.73 -15.72
N LEU A 123 -19.33 1.43 -15.40
CA LEU A 123 -18.74 0.93 -14.16
C LEU A 123 -17.19 0.99 -14.18
N LEU A 124 -16.56 0.69 -15.32
CA LEU A 124 -15.09 0.76 -15.47
C LEU A 124 -14.55 2.20 -15.56
N HIS A 125 -15.21 3.08 -16.30
CA HIS A 125 -14.66 4.41 -16.63
C HIS A 125 -15.33 5.57 -15.87
N GLY A 126 -16.48 5.36 -15.23
CA GLY A 126 -17.23 6.40 -14.52
C GLY A 126 -17.99 7.39 -15.40
N ILE A 127 -17.78 7.30 -16.71
CA ILE A 127 -18.47 8.07 -17.74
C ILE A 127 -19.42 7.16 -18.53
N MET A 128 -20.55 7.71 -18.96
CA MET A 128 -21.44 7.03 -19.89
C MET A 128 -20.85 7.10 -21.31
N PRO A 129 -21.02 6.06 -22.15
CA PRO A 129 -20.51 6.12 -23.51
C PRO A 129 -21.20 7.23 -24.33
N TRP A 130 -20.53 7.73 -25.36
CA TRP A 130 -21.03 8.82 -26.21
C TRP A 130 -22.36 8.46 -26.90
N TRP A 131 -22.60 7.16 -27.15
CA TRP A 131 -23.83 6.62 -27.73
C TRP A 131 -24.96 6.32 -26.72
N ALA A 132 -24.77 6.57 -25.41
CA ALA A 132 -25.85 6.44 -24.43
C ALA A 132 -26.98 7.48 -24.66
N THR A 133 -28.20 7.14 -24.27
CA THR A 133 -29.36 8.06 -24.31
C THR A 133 -29.42 8.94 -23.05
N THR A 134 -30.18 10.04 -23.13
CA THR A 134 -30.41 10.95 -22.00
C THR A 134 -31.02 10.26 -20.79
N GLY A 135 -31.92 9.28 -20.99
CA GLY A 135 -32.52 8.51 -19.89
C GLY A 135 -31.48 7.64 -19.15
N GLU A 136 -30.69 6.89 -19.91
CA GLU A 136 -29.61 6.05 -19.36
C GLU A 136 -28.54 6.89 -18.65
N ARG A 137 -28.27 8.12 -19.13
CA ARG A 137 -27.34 9.08 -18.48
C ARG A 137 -27.87 9.64 -17.17
N MET A 138 -29.14 10.06 -17.14
CA MET A 138 -29.74 10.66 -15.95
C MET A 138 -29.96 9.65 -14.81
N GLN A 139 -30.22 8.38 -15.15
CA GLN A 139 -30.54 7.34 -14.17
C GLN A 139 -29.88 5.98 -14.51
N PRO A 140 -28.54 5.85 -14.46
CA PRO A 140 -27.84 4.60 -14.79
C PRO A 140 -28.25 3.42 -13.89
N GLY A 141 -28.73 3.70 -12.67
CA GLY A 141 -29.29 2.69 -11.77
C GLY A 141 -30.56 2.01 -12.28
N GLU A 142 -31.36 2.67 -13.12
CA GLU A 142 -32.57 2.05 -13.72
C GLU A 142 -32.19 0.98 -14.76
N VAL A 143 -31.01 1.07 -15.39
CA VAL A 143 -30.50 0.00 -16.26
C VAL A 143 -30.18 -1.25 -15.43
N ILE A 144 -29.63 -1.09 -14.21
CA ILE A 144 -29.42 -2.21 -13.28
C ILE A 144 -30.76 -2.80 -12.81
N LEU A 145 -31.78 -1.98 -12.54
CA LEU A 145 -33.12 -2.46 -12.17
C LEU A 145 -33.79 -3.21 -13.33
N GLN A 146 -33.74 -2.67 -14.56
CA GLN A 146 -34.22 -3.32 -15.77
C GLN A 146 -33.54 -4.68 -15.97
N LEU A 147 -32.20 -4.74 -15.95
CA LEU A 147 -31.45 -5.98 -16.11
C LEU A 147 -31.66 -6.97 -14.94
N SER A 148 -32.00 -6.49 -13.74
CA SER A 148 -32.40 -7.37 -12.63
C SER A 148 -33.76 -8.03 -12.85
N GLY A 149 -34.65 -7.38 -13.62
CA GLY A 149 -35.94 -7.93 -14.02
C GLY A 149 -35.88 -8.81 -15.29
N THR A 150 -35.03 -8.48 -16.27
CA THR A 150 -34.99 -9.21 -17.56
C THR A 150 -33.95 -10.34 -17.59
N SER A 151 -32.76 -10.13 -17.03
CA SER A 151 -31.64 -11.08 -17.13
C SER A 151 -30.78 -11.18 -15.84
N PRO A 152 -31.38 -11.42 -14.66
CA PRO A 152 -30.68 -11.38 -13.37
C PRO A 152 -29.46 -12.31 -13.31
N ASN A 153 -29.50 -13.53 -13.86
CA ASN A 153 -28.34 -14.42 -13.86
C ASN A 153 -27.16 -13.87 -14.69
N ARG A 154 -27.45 -13.15 -15.77
CA ARG A 154 -26.44 -12.49 -16.62
C ARG A 154 -25.87 -11.26 -15.91
N LEU A 155 -26.72 -10.47 -15.27
CA LEU A 155 -26.32 -9.36 -14.39
C LEU A 155 -25.46 -9.83 -13.22
N ALA A 156 -25.78 -10.96 -12.59
CA ALA A 156 -24.99 -11.55 -11.51
C ALA A 156 -23.58 -11.97 -11.96
N ALA A 157 -23.47 -12.55 -13.15
CA ALA A 157 -22.18 -12.93 -13.74
C ALA A 157 -21.34 -11.70 -14.13
N PHE A 158 -21.99 -10.69 -14.72
CA PHE A 158 -21.40 -9.40 -15.09
C PHE A 158 -20.87 -8.64 -13.88
N LEU A 159 -21.69 -8.43 -12.84
CA LEU A 159 -21.26 -7.75 -11.61
C LEU A 159 -20.10 -8.50 -10.92
N ARG A 160 -20.14 -9.84 -10.92
CA ARG A 160 -19.06 -10.70 -10.40
C ARG A 160 -17.77 -10.70 -11.24
N SER A 161 -17.78 -10.23 -12.49
CA SER A 161 -16.57 -10.10 -13.32
C SER A 161 -15.97 -8.70 -13.22
N ILE A 162 -16.81 -7.67 -13.33
CA ILE A 162 -16.40 -6.25 -13.40
C ILE A 162 -15.99 -5.68 -12.04
N ALA A 163 -16.73 -6.00 -10.98
CA ALA A 163 -16.56 -5.36 -9.68
C ALA A 163 -15.45 -5.98 -8.80
N LYS A 164 -14.53 -6.74 -9.40
CA LYS A 164 -13.28 -7.20 -8.77
C LYS A 164 -12.37 -6.03 -8.41
N SER A 165 -12.35 -5.00 -9.25
CA SER A 165 -11.67 -3.73 -9.00
C SER A 165 -12.33 -2.96 -7.85
N ALA A 166 -11.54 -2.39 -6.93
CA ALA A 166 -12.06 -1.67 -5.77
C ALA A 166 -12.91 -0.44 -6.18
N TYR A 167 -12.38 0.39 -7.08
CA TYR A 167 -13.04 1.58 -7.60
C TYR A 167 -14.42 1.30 -8.24
N VAL A 168 -14.65 0.10 -8.77
CA VAL A 168 -15.97 -0.28 -9.33
C VAL A 168 -16.97 -0.48 -8.21
N ARG A 169 -16.57 -1.10 -7.09
CA ARG A 169 -17.43 -1.25 -5.91
C ARG A 169 -17.71 0.09 -5.26
N GLU A 170 -16.69 0.93 -5.11
CA GLU A 170 -16.84 2.32 -4.65
C GLU A 170 -17.82 3.10 -5.53
N ARG A 171 -17.70 3.00 -6.86
CA ARG A 171 -18.65 3.62 -7.81
C ARG A 171 -20.07 3.11 -7.63
N MET A 172 -20.27 1.79 -7.53
CA MET A 172 -21.59 1.20 -7.27
C MET A 172 -22.20 1.74 -5.97
N VAL A 173 -21.41 1.89 -4.91
CA VAL A 173 -21.87 2.41 -3.62
C VAL A 173 -22.21 3.91 -3.68
N HIS A 174 -21.38 4.71 -4.34
CA HIS A 174 -21.52 6.18 -4.35
C HIS A 174 -22.52 6.70 -5.39
N GLN A 175 -22.82 5.94 -6.45
CA GLN A 175 -23.65 6.40 -7.57
C GLN A 175 -24.99 5.66 -7.71
N PHE A 176 -25.22 4.55 -6.99
CA PHE A 176 -26.50 3.84 -7.01
C PHE A 176 -27.30 4.03 -5.71
N SER A 177 -28.62 4.18 -5.84
CA SER A 177 -29.52 4.31 -4.69
C SER A 177 -29.66 3.00 -3.91
N THR A 178 -30.08 3.08 -2.64
CA THR A 178 -30.28 1.90 -1.77
C THR A 178 -31.21 0.85 -2.40
N ASN A 179 -32.17 1.24 -3.23
CA ASN A 179 -33.04 0.31 -3.98
C ASN A 179 -32.27 -0.49 -5.05
N VAL A 180 -31.36 0.17 -5.76
CA VAL A 180 -30.49 -0.46 -6.77
C VAL A 180 -29.46 -1.37 -6.08
N LEU A 181 -28.91 -0.94 -4.94
CA LEU A 181 -28.03 -1.77 -4.10
C LEU A 181 -28.76 -3.00 -3.52
N HIS A 182 -30.04 -2.87 -3.16
CA HIS A 182 -30.89 -4.02 -2.81
C HIS A 182 -31.06 -4.99 -3.99
N ALA A 183 -31.35 -4.49 -5.20
CA ALA A 183 -31.45 -5.32 -6.40
C ALA A 183 -30.12 -6.03 -6.72
N ILE A 184 -28.99 -5.34 -6.60
CA ILE A 184 -27.64 -5.93 -6.74
C ILE A 184 -27.44 -7.07 -5.74
N VAL A 185 -27.80 -6.91 -4.46
CA VAL A 185 -27.69 -7.98 -3.46
C VAL A 185 -28.65 -9.14 -3.74
N GLN A 186 -29.87 -8.87 -4.19
CA GLN A 186 -30.85 -9.89 -4.60
C GLN A 186 -30.36 -10.69 -5.82
N VAL A 187 -29.63 -10.06 -6.73
CA VAL A 187 -29.06 -10.67 -7.94
C VAL A 187 -27.78 -11.44 -7.63
N LEU A 188 -26.94 -10.95 -6.71
CA LEU A 188 -25.72 -11.64 -6.30
C LEU A 188 -26.02 -12.88 -5.44
N GLU A 189 -26.71 -12.72 -4.31
CA GLU A 189 -26.98 -13.82 -3.35
C GLU A 189 -28.48 -13.91 -2.99
N PRO A 190 -29.34 -14.36 -3.94
CA PRO A 190 -30.80 -14.34 -3.77
C PRO A 190 -31.31 -15.10 -2.53
N ALA A 191 -30.64 -16.18 -2.13
CA ALA A 191 -31.01 -16.97 -0.96
C ALA A 191 -30.76 -16.24 0.38
N GLU A 192 -29.82 -15.29 0.40
CA GLU A 192 -29.30 -14.63 1.60
C GLU A 192 -29.52 -13.11 1.60
N ALA A 193 -30.05 -12.56 0.51
CA ALA A 193 -30.34 -11.13 0.35
C ALA A 193 -31.16 -10.53 1.50
N LEU A 194 -32.13 -11.27 2.05
CA LEU A 194 -32.92 -10.84 3.21
C LEU A 194 -32.07 -10.68 4.48
N PHE A 195 -31.03 -11.48 4.67
CA PHE A 195 -30.09 -11.36 5.78
C PHE A 195 -29.08 -10.23 5.54
N ILE A 196 -28.56 -10.10 4.32
CA ILE A 196 -27.59 -9.05 3.92
C ILE A 196 -28.24 -7.65 4.01
N ILE A 197 -29.46 -7.48 3.49
CA ILE A 197 -30.21 -6.21 3.59
C ILE A 197 -30.65 -5.92 5.03
N ALA A 198 -30.94 -6.96 5.83
CA ALA A 198 -31.18 -6.78 7.26
C ALA A 198 -29.91 -6.39 8.04
N TYR A 199 -28.71 -6.83 7.61
CA TYR A 199 -27.44 -6.48 8.24
C TYR A 199 -27.19 -4.97 8.19
N SER A 200 -27.21 -4.36 7.00
CA SER A 200 -26.93 -2.93 6.85
C SER A 200 -27.94 -2.09 7.63
N ARG A 201 -29.24 -2.38 7.47
CA ARG A 201 -30.32 -1.74 8.23
C ARG A 201 -30.13 -1.87 9.74
N ASP A 202 -29.83 -3.05 10.27
CA ASP A 202 -29.72 -3.26 11.71
C ASP A 202 -28.45 -2.61 12.29
N ILE A 203 -27.33 -2.57 11.55
CA ILE A 203 -26.13 -1.78 11.94
C ILE A 203 -26.47 -0.27 11.94
N LEU A 204 -27.11 0.24 10.89
CA LEU A 204 -27.48 1.66 10.80
C LEU A 204 -28.49 2.06 11.88
N GLN A 205 -29.43 1.18 12.25
CA GLN A 205 -30.32 1.40 13.40
C GLN A 205 -29.58 1.42 14.75
N LEU A 206 -28.52 0.64 14.92
CA LEU A 206 -27.67 0.70 16.12
C LEU A 206 -26.87 2.01 16.15
N GLN A 207 -26.30 2.43 15.02
CA GLN A 207 -25.63 3.73 14.88
C GLN A 207 -26.57 4.91 15.18
N GLN A 208 -27.77 4.92 14.59
CA GLN A 208 -28.76 5.98 14.83
C GLN A 208 -29.21 6.07 16.31
N LYS A 209 -29.19 4.96 17.05
CA LYS A 209 -29.64 4.90 18.46
C LYS A 209 -28.55 5.23 19.48
N GLN A 210 -27.28 4.97 19.19
CA GLN A 210 -26.18 5.15 20.16
C GLN A 210 -24.95 5.91 19.65
N GLN A 211 -24.85 6.22 18.35
CA GLN A 211 -23.68 6.83 17.72
C GLN A 211 -22.37 6.10 18.09
N LEU A 212 -22.34 4.79 17.83
CA LEU A 212 -21.25 3.87 18.17
C LEU A 212 -19.91 4.26 17.51
N LEU A 213 -19.99 4.90 16.35
CA LEU A 213 -18.88 5.45 15.58
C LEU A 213 -19.09 6.95 15.43
N HIS A 214 -18.05 7.77 15.58
CA HIS A 214 -18.13 9.23 15.37
C HIS A 214 -18.02 9.59 13.88
N THR A 215 -18.98 9.12 13.09
CA THR A 215 -19.10 9.34 11.64
C THR A 215 -20.54 9.71 11.25
N GLU A 216 -20.71 10.27 10.05
CA GLU A 216 -22.03 10.49 9.43
C GLU A 216 -22.76 9.16 9.24
N THR A 217 -24.10 9.19 9.25
CA THR A 217 -24.88 7.98 8.91
C THR A 217 -24.72 7.61 7.43
N ASN A 218 -24.51 8.60 6.56
CA ASN A 218 -24.21 8.41 5.13
C ASN A 218 -22.86 7.70 4.92
N GLU A 219 -21.78 8.18 5.56
CA GLU A 219 -20.46 7.56 5.44
C GLU A 219 -20.43 6.15 6.04
N LEU A 220 -21.14 5.90 7.14
CA LEU A 220 -21.28 4.53 7.63
C LEU A 220 -22.10 3.65 6.66
N GLU A 221 -23.16 4.18 6.05
CA GLU A 221 -23.95 3.43 5.06
C GLU A 221 -23.08 3.08 3.83
N LYS A 222 -22.33 4.03 3.27
CA LYS A 222 -21.37 3.81 2.19
C LYS A 222 -20.32 2.75 2.57
N ALA A 223 -19.68 2.90 3.74
CA ALA A 223 -18.68 1.95 4.21
C ALA A 223 -19.24 0.52 4.34
N ILE A 224 -20.44 0.37 4.92
CA ILE A 224 -21.13 -0.92 5.00
C ILE A 224 -21.41 -1.48 3.60
N TRP A 225 -21.99 -0.71 2.69
CA TRP A 225 -22.26 -1.19 1.33
C TRP A 225 -20.98 -1.59 0.59
N LEU A 226 -19.87 -0.87 0.78
CA LEU A 226 -18.57 -1.18 0.18
C LEU A 226 -18.01 -2.50 0.71
N PHE A 227 -18.07 -2.76 2.01
CA PHE A 227 -17.55 -3.99 2.61
C PHE A 227 -18.45 -5.19 2.35
N MET A 228 -19.77 -4.99 2.29
CA MET A 228 -20.72 -6.02 1.86
C MET A 228 -20.47 -6.42 0.41
N LEU A 229 -20.38 -5.46 -0.53
CA LEU A 229 -20.06 -5.76 -1.93
C LEU A 229 -18.66 -6.39 -2.07
N THR A 230 -17.67 -5.91 -1.31
CA THR A 230 -16.32 -6.50 -1.30
C THR A 230 -16.36 -7.98 -0.89
N TYR A 231 -17.08 -8.33 0.19
CA TYR A 231 -17.28 -9.72 0.58
C TYR A 231 -17.97 -10.54 -0.53
N LEU A 232 -19.12 -10.06 -1.03
CA LEU A 232 -19.95 -10.76 -2.02
C LEU A 232 -19.25 -11.02 -3.37
N ILE A 233 -18.24 -10.23 -3.71
CA ILE A 233 -17.51 -10.37 -4.98
C ILE A 233 -16.18 -11.12 -4.79
N MET A 234 -15.46 -10.88 -3.69
CA MET A 234 -14.09 -11.36 -3.46
C MET A 234 -14.01 -12.62 -2.59
N GLU A 235 -14.80 -12.74 -1.52
CA GLU A 235 -14.65 -13.78 -0.49
C GLU A 235 -15.52 -15.02 -0.77
N ARG A 236 -15.15 -15.80 -1.80
CA ARG A 236 -15.94 -16.95 -2.23
C ARG A 236 -15.65 -18.23 -1.44
N GLY A 237 -16.58 -18.60 -0.56
CA GLY A 237 -16.83 -20.00 -0.22
C GLY A 237 -17.73 -20.71 -1.24
N THR A 238 -17.92 -22.02 -1.11
CA THR A 238 -18.91 -22.79 -1.91
C THR A 238 -20.35 -22.54 -1.48
N ASN A 239 -20.56 -21.96 -0.30
CA ASN A 239 -21.83 -21.45 0.22
C ASN A 239 -21.59 -20.13 0.96
N PHE A 240 -22.55 -19.21 0.94
CA PHE A 240 -22.49 -17.98 1.73
C PHE A 240 -22.47 -18.28 3.24
N ASN A 241 -21.50 -17.72 3.96
CA ASN A 241 -21.37 -17.94 5.40
C ASN A 241 -21.71 -16.65 6.18
N ARG A 242 -22.95 -16.59 6.71
CA ARG A 242 -23.45 -15.45 7.52
C ARG A 242 -22.48 -14.99 8.61
N LYS A 243 -21.78 -15.93 9.27
CA LYS A 243 -20.84 -15.62 10.35
C LYS A 243 -19.55 -15.00 9.84
N GLU A 244 -19.02 -15.50 8.72
CA GLU A 244 -17.81 -14.95 8.10
C GLU A 244 -18.08 -13.62 7.41
N PHE A 245 -19.25 -13.46 6.78
CA PHE A 245 -19.75 -12.18 6.29
C PHE A 245 -19.79 -11.13 7.41
N VAL A 246 -20.41 -11.44 8.56
CA VAL A 246 -20.43 -10.53 9.72
C VAL A 246 -19.01 -10.27 10.23
N ARG A 247 -18.13 -11.29 10.30
CA ARG A 247 -16.74 -11.11 10.72
C ARG A 247 -15.96 -10.18 9.78
N SER A 248 -15.92 -10.47 8.48
CA SER A 248 -15.18 -9.69 7.49
C SER A 248 -15.69 -8.25 7.41
N ASN A 249 -17.02 -8.03 7.40
CA ASN A 249 -17.57 -6.67 7.42
C ASN A 249 -17.15 -5.92 8.70
N LEU A 250 -17.16 -6.56 9.88
CA LEU A 250 -16.68 -5.94 11.11
C LEU A 250 -15.17 -5.70 11.12
N THR A 251 -14.36 -6.56 10.50
CA THR A 251 -12.91 -6.34 10.32
C THR A 251 -12.63 -5.17 9.38
N GLN A 252 -13.36 -5.08 8.27
CA GLN A 252 -13.22 -3.98 7.31
C GLN A 252 -13.70 -2.64 7.90
N LEU A 253 -14.84 -2.63 8.61
CA LEU A 253 -15.29 -1.48 9.41
C LEU A 253 -14.25 -1.09 10.46
N ALA A 254 -13.65 -2.06 11.17
CA ALA A 254 -12.61 -1.78 12.15
C ALA A 254 -11.41 -1.08 11.52
N HIS A 255 -10.81 -1.65 10.46
CA HIS A 255 -9.69 -1.02 9.76
C HIS A 255 -10.03 0.37 9.20
N HIS A 256 -11.21 0.54 8.59
CA HIS A 256 -11.64 1.81 8.02
C HIS A 256 -11.83 2.92 9.07
N PHE A 257 -12.36 2.58 10.26
CA PHE A 257 -12.49 3.51 11.38
C PHE A 257 -11.28 3.50 12.35
N ASN A 258 -10.14 2.92 11.94
CA ASN A 258 -8.88 2.83 12.71
C ASN A 258 -9.05 2.15 14.10
N LEU A 259 -9.97 1.20 14.21
CA LEU A 259 -10.23 0.35 15.38
C LEU A 259 -9.57 -1.03 15.21
N SER A 260 -9.36 -1.75 16.31
CA SER A 260 -9.16 -3.20 16.22
C SER A 260 -10.50 -3.93 16.00
N TYR A 261 -10.45 -5.11 15.38
CA TYR A 261 -11.61 -5.98 15.20
C TYR A 261 -12.25 -6.34 16.56
N GLU A 262 -11.43 -6.54 17.59
CA GLU A 262 -11.87 -6.75 18.97
C GLU A 262 -12.71 -5.56 19.49
N THR A 263 -12.21 -4.33 19.36
CA THR A 263 -12.90 -3.11 19.81
C THR A 263 -14.20 -2.90 19.02
N MET A 264 -14.17 -3.10 17.70
CA MET A 264 -15.36 -2.96 16.85
C MET A 264 -16.44 -3.98 17.21
N LEU A 265 -16.07 -5.23 17.49
CA LEU A 265 -17.01 -6.26 17.89
C LEU A 265 -17.58 -6.01 19.30
N GLU A 266 -16.75 -5.58 20.25
CA GLU A 266 -17.17 -5.20 21.60
C GLU A 266 -18.16 -4.03 21.57
N LEU A 267 -17.90 -2.99 20.76
CA LEU A 267 -18.81 -1.86 20.53
C LEU A 267 -20.21 -2.32 20.10
N PHE A 268 -20.32 -3.21 19.11
CA PHE A 268 -21.62 -3.70 18.66
C PHE A 268 -22.26 -4.72 19.61
N TYR A 269 -21.47 -5.49 20.36
CA TYR A 269 -21.98 -6.43 21.37
C TYR A 269 -22.64 -5.70 22.54
N GLU A 270 -21.97 -4.69 23.11
CA GLU A 270 -22.54 -3.85 24.16
C GLU A 270 -23.83 -3.14 23.70
N ALA A 271 -23.82 -2.61 22.48
CA ALA A 271 -24.97 -1.92 21.89
C ALA A 271 -26.23 -2.78 21.80
N GLN A 272 -26.06 -4.09 21.53
CA GLN A 272 -27.16 -5.04 21.41
C GLN A 272 -27.68 -5.52 22.77
N ALA A 273 -26.78 -5.73 23.73
CA ALA A 273 -27.13 -6.11 25.10
C ALA A 273 -28.07 -5.08 25.77
N LEU A 274 -27.99 -3.81 25.37
CA LEU A 274 -28.81 -2.71 25.89
C LEU A 274 -30.25 -2.66 25.31
N TYR A 275 -30.59 -3.40 24.25
CA TYR A 275 -31.86 -3.21 23.53
C TYR A 275 -32.72 -4.46 23.24
N LYS A 276 -32.21 -5.69 23.40
CA LYS A 276 -33.00 -6.90 23.08
C LYS A 276 -32.85 -7.99 24.15
N ALA A 277 -33.91 -8.21 24.93
CA ALA A 277 -34.02 -9.33 25.86
C ALA A 277 -34.11 -10.71 25.17
N ASN A 278 -34.59 -10.74 23.92
CA ASN A 278 -34.56 -11.90 23.03
C ASN A 278 -33.84 -11.53 21.73
N ILE A 279 -32.66 -12.11 21.51
CA ILE A 279 -31.88 -11.98 20.27
C ILE A 279 -31.88 -13.33 19.55
N PRO A 280 -32.58 -13.48 18.42
CA PRO A 280 -32.57 -14.72 17.63
C PRO A 280 -31.17 -15.08 17.15
N GLU A 281 -30.79 -16.35 17.23
CA GLU A 281 -29.42 -16.79 16.91
C GLU A 281 -29.05 -16.56 15.44
N ALA A 282 -30.03 -16.67 14.53
CA ALA A 282 -29.86 -16.39 13.10
C ALA A 282 -29.87 -14.90 12.73
N SER A 283 -29.98 -13.99 13.71
CA SER A 283 -29.90 -12.54 13.50
C SER A 283 -28.47 -12.02 13.66
N LEU A 284 -28.22 -10.80 13.17
CA LEU A 284 -26.95 -10.07 13.37
C LEU A 284 -26.44 -10.14 14.83
N GLY A 285 -27.33 -10.00 15.81
CA GLY A 285 -26.94 -10.05 17.22
C GLY A 285 -26.62 -11.45 17.76
N GLY A 286 -27.13 -12.50 17.12
CA GLY A 286 -26.69 -13.86 17.39
C GLY A 286 -25.26 -14.09 16.90
N PHE A 287 -24.95 -13.62 15.69
CA PHE A 287 -23.59 -13.70 15.15
C PHE A 287 -22.57 -12.87 15.94
N ILE A 288 -22.90 -11.63 16.32
CA ILE A 288 -22.01 -10.79 17.15
C ILE A 288 -21.79 -11.39 18.53
N ARG A 289 -22.83 -11.88 19.21
CA ARG A 289 -22.70 -12.63 20.47
C ARG A 289 -21.77 -13.83 20.34
N ASN A 290 -21.92 -14.61 19.26
CA ASN A 290 -21.13 -15.82 19.04
C ASN A 290 -19.66 -15.50 18.70
N LEU A 291 -19.41 -14.48 17.87
CA LEU A 291 -18.05 -14.00 17.59
C LEU A 291 -17.36 -13.43 18.84
N PHE A 292 -18.11 -12.73 19.71
CA PHE A 292 -17.58 -12.18 20.96
C PHE A 292 -17.25 -13.28 21.98
N ALA A 293 -18.06 -14.34 22.03
CA ALA A 293 -17.78 -15.54 22.81
C ALA A 293 -16.53 -16.30 22.30
N GLU A 294 -16.23 -16.26 20.99
CA GLU A 294 -14.97 -16.80 20.44
C GLU A 294 -13.75 -15.96 20.84
N LEU A 295 -13.83 -14.63 20.71
CA LEU A 295 -12.72 -13.73 21.09
C LEU A 295 -12.42 -13.73 22.60
N THR A 296 -13.44 -13.93 23.44
CA THR A 296 -13.28 -14.11 24.89
C THR A 296 -12.95 -15.57 25.29
N GLY A 297 -12.90 -16.49 24.31
CA GLY A 297 -12.70 -17.92 24.49
C GLY A 297 -11.25 -18.35 24.70
N LYS A 298 -10.82 -18.38 25.97
CA LYS A 298 -9.85 -19.34 26.55
C LYS A 298 -8.68 -19.81 25.64
N ASP A 299 -7.53 -19.15 25.74
CA ASP A 299 -6.34 -19.71 26.44
C ASP A 299 -5.04 -18.95 26.17
N LYS A 300 -4.79 -18.49 24.93
CA LYS A 300 -3.47 -17.95 24.52
C LYS A 300 -2.94 -16.80 25.40
N ARG A 301 -3.79 -15.84 25.81
CA ARG A 301 -3.36 -14.73 26.71
C ARG A 301 -3.07 -15.17 28.15
N LYS A 302 -3.65 -16.26 28.66
CA LYS A 302 -3.49 -16.67 30.07
C LYS A 302 -2.13 -17.32 30.37
N SER A 303 -1.53 -18.02 29.40
CA SER A 303 -0.24 -18.69 29.61
C SER A 303 0.93 -17.71 29.72
N PHE A 304 0.91 -16.60 28.98
CA PHE A 304 2.03 -15.65 28.93
C PHE A 304 2.06 -14.76 30.18
N ILE A 305 0.88 -14.31 30.63
CA ILE A 305 0.72 -13.36 31.74
C ILE A 305 1.16 -13.95 33.10
N LYS A 306 0.94 -15.25 33.34
CA LYS A 306 1.14 -15.85 34.66
C LYS A 306 2.62 -16.04 35.06
N ASN A 307 3.55 -15.89 34.12
CA ASN A 307 4.98 -16.06 34.32
C ASN A 307 5.75 -14.72 34.36
N ASP A 308 5.05 -13.57 34.31
CA ASP A 308 5.67 -12.24 34.44
C ASP A 308 6.19 -12.04 35.89
N PRO A 309 7.49 -11.76 36.10
CA PRO A 309 8.04 -11.52 37.44
C PRO A 309 7.37 -10.37 38.21
N SER A 310 6.86 -9.36 37.51
CA SER A 310 6.13 -8.24 38.11
C SER A 310 4.76 -8.67 38.65
N HIS A 311 4.08 -9.64 38.02
CA HIS A 311 2.84 -10.21 38.54
C HIS A 311 3.05 -10.82 39.93
N LYS A 312 4.11 -11.62 40.11
CA LYS A 312 4.43 -12.23 41.41
C LYS A 312 4.74 -11.17 42.48
N LYS A 313 5.61 -10.19 42.17
CA LYS A 313 5.93 -9.09 43.08
C LYS A 313 4.67 -8.33 43.55
N ILE A 314 3.75 -8.06 42.62
CA ILE A 314 2.47 -7.39 42.94
C ILE A 314 1.57 -8.27 43.82
N MET A 315 1.50 -9.59 43.60
CA MET A 315 0.71 -10.50 44.46
C MET A 315 1.28 -10.67 45.89
N GLU A 316 2.55 -10.32 46.11
CA GLU A 316 3.22 -10.38 47.42
C GLU A 316 3.07 -9.07 48.22
N ASP A 317 3.03 -7.90 47.58
CA ASP A 317 2.86 -6.57 48.21
C ASP A 317 1.37 -6.16 48.31
N THR A 318 0.82 -6.13 49.53
CA THR A 318 -0.58 -5.75 49.77
C THR A 318 -0.88 -4.25 49.61
N GLY A 319 0.12 -3.38 49.75
CA GLY A 319 -0.03 -1.94 49.50
C GLY A 319 -0.17 -1.67 48.01
N GLU A 320 0.62 -2.35 47.18
CA GLU A 320 0.55 -2.23 45.73
C GLU A 320 -0.77 -2.77 45.16
N GLN A 321 -1.30 -3.84 45.74
CA GLN A 321 -2.64 -4.35 45.42
C GLN A 321 -3.74 -3.34 45.75
N ILE A 322 -3.63 -2.62 46.86
CA ILE A 322 -4.56 -1.54 47.21
C ILE A 322 -4.45 -0.37 46.22
N ASN A 323 -3.26 -0.03 45.72
CA ASN A 323 -3.07 1.00 44.69
C ASN A 323 -3.70 0.60 43.36
N ILE A 324 -3.56 -0.67 42.93
CA ILE A 324 -4.15 -1.15 41.68
C ILE A 324 -5.69 -1.24 41.80
N LEU A 325 -6.22 -1.66 42.96
CA LEU A 325 -7.66 -1.59 43.25
C LEU A 325 -8.18 -0.14 43.28
N ARG A 326 -7.44 0.81 43.88
CA ARG A 326 -7.73 2.25 43.85
C ARG A 326 -7.81 2.77 42.44
N TYR A 327 -6.82 2.44 41.60
CA TYR A 327 -6.77 2.86 40.20
C TYR A 327 -7.95 2.30 39.38
N TYR A 328 -8.22 1.00 39.51
CA TYR A 328 -9.36 0.37 38.84
C TYR A 328 -10.70 0.97 39.27
N LEU A 329 -10.89 1.27 40.56
CA LEU A 329 -12.12 1.90 41.04
C LEU A 329 -12.23 3.37 40.61
N LEU A 330 -11.14 4.13 40.52
CA LEU A 330 -11.15 5.54 40.08
C LEU A 330 -11.29 5.69 38.55
N TYR A 331 -10.61 4.88 37.75
CA TYR A 331 -10.53 5.06 36.28
C TYR A 331 -11.26 3.98 35.48
N GLY A 332 -11.51 2.80 36.06
CA GLY A 332 -12.05 1.62 35.35
C GLY A 332 -11.01 0.86 34.51
N ALA A 333 -9.82 1.43 34.32
CA ALA A 333 -8.69 0.80 33.66
C ALA A 333 -7.88 -0.07 34.62
N ILE A 334 -7.14 -1.04 34.07
CA ILE A 334 -6.00 -1.65 34.77
C ILE A 334 -4.80 -0.74 34.50
N PRO A 335 -4.05 -0.28 35.52
CA PRO A 335 -2.96 0.66 35.32
C PRO A 335 -1.88 0.10 34.41
N TRP A 336 -1.34 0.96 33.54
CA TRP A 336 -0.35 0.59 32.53
C TRP A 336 0.95 0.00 33.12
N TRP A 337 1.31 0.35 34.37
CA TRP A 337 2.44 -0.24 35.09
C TRP A 337 2.17 -1.64 35.66
N ALA A 338 0.95 -2.17 35.50
CA ALA A 338 0.53 -3.50 35.95
C ALA A 338 -0.13 -4.34 34.82
N PRO A 339 0.49 -4.47 33.62
CA PRO A 339 -0.15 -5.04 32.44
C PRO A 339 -0.44 -6.55 32.57
N ALA A 340 0.24 -7.24 33.48
CA ALA A 340 0.02 -8.64 33.81
C ALA A 340 -1.16 -8.87 34.79
N ILE A 341 -1.93 -7.84 35.15
CA ILE A 341 -3.11 -7.97 36.00
C ILE A 341 -4.35 -8.21 35.14
N THR A 342 -5.22 -9.10 35.61
CA THR A 342 -6.49 -9.43 34.96
C THR A 342 -7.68 -9.16 35.89
N THR A 343 -8.91 -9.19 35.38
CA THR A 343 -10.13 -9.08 36.22
C THR A 343 -10.20 -10.17 37.30
N ALA A 344 -9.71 -11.37 37.03
CA ALA A 344 -9.57 -12.43 38.05
C ALA A 344 -8.49 -12.09 39.10
N SER A 345 -7.38 -11.50 38.67
CA SER A 345 -6.33 -11.03 39.57
C SER A 345 -6.82 -9.90 40.50
N LEU A 346 -7.69 -9.00 40.03
CA LEU A 346 -8.32 -8.00 40.90
C LEU A 346 -9.17 -8.65 42.01
N GLN A 347 -9.84 -9.77 41.73
CA GLN A 347 -10.59 -10.52 42.75
C GLN A 347 -9.64 -11.16 43.78
N GLU A 348 -8.52 -11.71 43.32
CA GLU A 348 -7.45 -12.26 44.17
C GLU A 348 -6.81 -11.17 45.06
N MET A 349 -6.55 -9.98 44.51
CA MET A 349 -6.15 -8.79 45.26
C MET A 349 -7.16 -8.41 46.34
N LEU A 350 -8.46 -8.40 46.04
CA LEU A 350 -9.50 -8.04 47.00
C LEU A 350 -9.56 -9.04 48.17
N VAL A 351 -9.42 -10.34 47.89
CA VAL A 351 -9.33 -11.38 48.94
C VAL A 351 -8.09 -11.17 49.80
N ASN A 352 -6.91 -11.04 49.17
CA ASN A 352 -5.62 -10.93 49.87
C ASN A 352 -5.51 -9.66 50.72
N THR A 353 -5.91 -8.50 50.16
CA THR A 353 -5.95 -7.22 50.89
C THR A 353 -7.06 -7.19 51.92
N GLY A 354 -8.22 -7.81 51.66
CA GLY A 354 -9.30 -7.94 52.62
C GLY A 354 -8.92 -8.79 53.84
N TYR A 355 -8.07 -9.81 53.66
CA TYR A 355 -7.57 -10.66 54.75
C TYR A 355 -6.35 -10.05 55.48
N ARG A 356 -5.36 -9.51 54.74
CA ARG A 356 -4.07 -9.05 55.29
C ARG A 356 -3.99 -7.55 55.61
N ALA A 357 -4.83 -6.72 55.00
CA ALA A 357 -4.70 -5.26 54.99
C ALA A 357 -6.08 -4.55 55.07
N ALA A 358 -7.03 -5.12 55.82
CA ALA A 358 -8.42 -4.69 55.86
C ALA A 358 -8.63 -3.20 56.21
N ASN A 359 -7.80 -2.64 57.11
CA ASN A 359 -7.93 -1.24 57.52
C ASN A 359 -7.42 -0.26 56.44
N PRO A 360 -6.21 -0.40 55.87
CA PRO A 360 -5.79 0.34 54.68
C PRO A 360 -6.76 0.22 53.50
N LEU A 361 -7.31 -0.98 53.26
CA LEU A 361 -8.34 -1.19 52.23
C LEU A 361 -9.61 -0.37 52.50
N LYS A 362 -10.12 -0.37 53.74
CA LYS A 362 -11.26 0.48 54.14
C LYS A 362 -10.94 1.97 54.00
N GLN A 363 -9.76 2.45 54.41
CA GLN A 363 -9.35 3.86 54.24
C GLN A 363 -9.29 4.30 52.77
N MET A 364 -8.75 3.44 51.89
CA MET A 364 -8.76 3.68 50.45
C MET A 364 -10.20 3.77 49.92
N LEU A 365 -11.06 2.81 50.26
CA LEU A 365 -12.46 2.80 49.85
C LEU A 365 -13.24 4.01 50.40
N GLN A 366 -12.98 4.45 51.64
CA GLN A 366 -13.60 5.65 52.22
C GLN A 366 -13.32 6.91 51.40
N THR A 367 -12.15 6.97 50.77
CA THR A 367 -11.74 8.09 49.91
C THR A 367 -12.33 7.93 48.50
N VAL A 368 -12.18 6.74 47.91
CA VAL A 368 -12.50 6.48 46.50
C VAL A 368 -14.01 6.44 46.23
N LEU A 369 -14.81 5.85 47.12
CA LEU A 369 -16.24 5.61 46.89
C LEU A 369 -17.09 6.89 46.96
N GLN A 370 -16.52 8.03 47.39
CA GLN A 370 -17.16 9.35 47.31
C GLN A 370 -17.39 9.80 45.86
N HIS A 371 -16.66 9.22 44.89
CA HIS A 371 -16.88 9.45 43.47
C HIS A 371 -17.93 8.49 42.91
N LYS A 372 -19.02 9.04 42.36
CA LYS A 372 -20.17 8.30 41.80
C LYS A 372 -19.79 7.19 40.80
N ALA A 373 -18.79 7.44 39.96
CA ALA A 373 -18.28 6.44 39.00
C ALA A 373 -17.52 5.29 39.69
N ALA A 374 -16.82 5.57 40.78
CA ALA A 374 -16.11 4.56 41.57
C ALA A 374 -17.06 3.72 42.43
N ALA A 375 -18.09 4.33 43.03
CA ALA A 375 -19.18 3.61 43.68
C ALA A 375 -19.89 2.64 42.71
N GLY A 376 -20.23 3.10 41.49
CA GLY A 376 -20.83 2.23 40.46
C GLY A 376 -19.92 1.08 39.99
N ARG A 377 -18.60 1.33 39.87
CA ARG A 377 -17.64 0.26 39.57
C ARG A 377 -17.48 -0.71 40.74
N TRP A 378 -17.49 -0.24 41.98
CA TRP A 378 -17.47 -1.08 43.18
C TRP A 378 -18.70 -2.00 43.25
N THR A 379 -19.91 -1.47 43.05
CA THR A 379 -21.12 -2.31 43.04
C THR A 379 -21.08 -3.39 41.97
N ASN A 380 -20.59 -3.06 40.77
CA ASN A 380 -20.46 -4.03 39.66
C ASN A 380 -19.36 -5.07 39.92
N PHE A 381 -18.23 -4.65 40.49
CA PHE A 381 -17.11 -5.52 40.86
C PHE A 381 -17.46 -6.47 42.01
N MET A 382 -18.21 -6.00 43.01
CA MET A 382 -18.72 -6.85 44.09
C MET A 382 -19.82 -7.81 43.60
N ALA A 383 -20.62 -7.41 42.60
CA ALA A 383 -21.59 -8.31 41.96
C ALA A 383 -20.89 -9.44 41.18
N SER A 384 -19.84 -9.15 40.40
CA SER A 384 -19.06 -10.19 39.68
C SER A 384 -18.25 -11.09 40.60
N THR A 385 -18.02 -10.68 41.85
CA THR A 385 -17.25 -11.41 42.88
C THR A 385 -18.14 -12.12 43.92
N ALA A 386 -19.47 -12.11 43.73
CA ALA A 386 -20.45 -12.60 44.71
C ALA A 386 -20.28 -14.07 45.15
N THR A 387 -19.69 -14.93 44.31
CA THR A 387 -19.40 -16.34 44.64
C THR A 387 -18.27 -16.51 45.67
N VAL A 388 -17.32 -15.57 45.71
CA VAL A 388 -16.23 -15.53 46.69
C VAL A 388 -16.70 -14.85 47.97
N ILE A 389 -17.41 -13.72 47.85
CA ILE A 389 -17.99 -12.97 48.98
C ILE A 389 -18.97 -13.84 49.80
N LYS A 390 -19.68 -14.79 49.18
CA LYS A 390 -20.54 -15.74 49.91
C LYS A 390 -19.78 -16.70 50.84
N LYS A 391 -18.50 -16.97 50.58
CA LYS A 391 -17.65 -17.86 51.40
C LYS A 391 -17.00 -17.09 52.54
N GLU A 392 -16.30 -16.00 52.21
CA GLU A 392 -15.53 -15.22 53.16
C GLU A 392 -16.42 -14.35 54.08
N VAL A 393 -16.12 -14.29 55.38
CA VAL A 393 -16.88 -13.47 56.34
C VAL A 393 -16.44 -12.00 56.27
N TYR A 394 -15.13 -11.74 56.35
CA TYR A 394 -14.54 -10.40 56.32
C TYR A 394 -14.86 -9.62 55.03
N LEU A 395 -14.96 -10.29 53.87
CA LEU A 395 -15.40 -9.63 52.63
C LEU A 395 -16.86 -9.17 52.67
N ARG A 396 -17.73 -9.84 53.43
CA ARG A 396 -19.11 -9.38 53.63
C ARG A 396 -19.14 -8.14 54.52
N GLU A 397 -18.34 -8.10 55.59
CA GLU A 397 -18.19 -6.92 56.45
C GLU A 397 -17.59 -5.72 55.71
N ILE A 398 -16.56 -5.94 54.88
CA ILE A 398 -15.98 -4.89 54.02
C ILE A 398 -17.02 -4.41 53.01
N LYS A 399 -17.81 -5.32 52.41
CA LYS A 399 -18.90 -4.95 51.50
C LYS A 399 -19.96 -4.10 52.20
N THR A 400 -20.53 -4.56 53.32
CA THR A 400 -21.61 -3.83 54.00
C THR A 400 -21.16 -2.47 54.54
N TRP A 401 -19.92 -2.38 55.04
CA TRP A 401 -19.31 -1.11 55.44
C TRP A 401 -19.11 -0.16 54.24
N ALA A 402 -18.67 -0.67 53.09
CA ALA A 402 -18.51 0.12 51.87
C ALA A 402 -19.86 0.56 51.26
N ASP A 403 -20.86 -0.33 51.25
CA ASP A 403 -22.22 -0.03 50.81
C ASP A 403 -22.86 1.06 51.68
N ALA A 404 -22.65 1.02 53.01
CA ALA A 404 -23.08 2.07 53.94
C ALA A 404 -22.35 3.40 53.69
N THR A 405 -21.03 3.35 53.43
CA THR A 405 -20.23 4.53 53.07
C THR A 405 -20.72 5.18 51.76
N ILE A 406 -21.24 4.39 50.82
CA ILE A 406 -21.89 4.87 49.59
C ILE A 406 -23.28 5.49 49.86
N ALA A 407 -23.99 5.04 50.89
CA ALA A 407 -25.31 5.56 51.25
C ALA A 407 -25.26 6.88 52.04
N ASP A 408 -24.29 7.02 52.95
CA ASP A 408 -24.13 8.22 53.80
C ASP A 408 -23.46 9.41 53.06
N ALA A 409 -22.80 9.16 51.93
CA ALA A 409 -22.02 10.17 51.21
C ALA A 409 -22.81 10.82 50.05
N PRO A 410 -23.13 12.14 50.11
CA PRO A 410 -23.61 12.86 48.93
C PRO A 410 -22.47 12.95 47.89
N TYR A 411 -22.63 12.23 46.77
CA TYR A 411 -21.60 12.13 45.73
C TYR A 411 -21.08 13.50 45.27
N THR A 412 -19.75 13.65 45.23
CA THR A 412 -19.16 14.85 44.63
C THR A 412 -19.24 14.77 43.10
N GLU A 413 -19.88 15.76 42.47
CA GLU A 413 -19.93 15.88 40.99
C GLU A 413 -18.62 16.42 40.39
N ASN A 414 -17.51 16.31 41.12
CA ASN A 414 -16.22 16.85 40.69
C ASN A 414 -15.70 16.07 39.47
N SER A 415 -15.66 16.75 38.33
CA SER A 415 -15.52 16.15 37.00
C SER A 415 -14.13 15.59 36.70
N ALA A 416 -13.11 15.94 37.50
CA ALA A 416 -11.71 15.58 37.29
C ALA A 416 -11.45 14.07 37.09
N VAL A 417 -12.21 13.18 37.74
CA VAL A 417 -12.01 11.71 37.66
C VAL A 417 -12.51 11.11 36.34
N LYS A 418 -13.12 11.89 35.42
CA LYS A 418 -13.64 11.38 34.14
C LYS A 418 -12.58 11.13 33.06
N GLN A 419 -11.39 11.71 33.16
CA GLN A 419 -10.35 11.47 32.15
C GLN A 419 -9.66 10.13 32.42
N VAL A 420 -10.03 9.12 31.62
CA VAL A 420 -9.10 8.03 31.29
C VAL A 420 -7.86 8.70 30.72
N LEU A 421 -6.70 8.45 31.31
CA LEU A 421 -5.50 9.20 31.03
C LEU A 421 -5.03 8.89 29.60
N LEU A 422 -5.10 9.89 28.72
CA LEU A 422 -4.74 9.82 27.29
C LEU A 422 -3.40 9.09 27.06
N ARG A 423 -2.42 9.43 27.89
CA ARG A 423 -1.08 8.86 27.93
C ARG A 423 -1.08 7.31 28.11
N ASP A 424 -2.01 6.74 28.88
CA ASP A 424 -2.11 5.31 29.15
C ASP A 424 -2.61 4.59 27.89
N VAL A 425 -3.55 5.24 27.17
CA VAL A 425 -4.06 4.76 25.89
C VAL A 425 -2.96 4.80 24.83
N ILE A 426 -2.14 5.86 24.80
CA ILE A 426 -0.95 5.96 23.93
C ILE A 426 0.06 4.88 24.28
N LEU A 427 0.39 4.70 25.57
CA LEU A 427 1.29 3.63 26.02
C LEU A 427 0.78 2.24 25.63
N HIS A 428 -0.53 1.99 25.76
CA HIS A 428 -1.14 0.71 25.37
C HIS A 428 -1.12 0.52 23.84
N LEU A 429 -1.46 1.56 23.07
CA LEU A 429 -1.43 1.56 21.60
C LEU A 429 -0.01 1.34 21.06
N LEU A 430 0.99 2.01 21.62
CA LEU A 430 2.39 1.81 21.23
C LEU A 430 2.90 0.42 21.63
N THR A 431 2.58 -0.07 22.84
CA THR A 431 3.06 -1.37 23.33
C THR A 431 2.38 -2.56 22.62
N TYR A 432 1.07 -2.47 22.34
CA TYR A 432 0.25 -3.60 21.87
C TYR A 432 -0.40 -3.40 20.48
N GLY A 433 -0.18 -2.26 19.83
CA GLY A 433 -0.70 -1.98 18.48
C GLY A 433 -2.22 -1.77 18.41
N SER A 434 -2.90 -1.59 19.53
CA SER A 434 -4.36 -1.43 19.61
C SER A 434 -4.76 -0.61 20.83
N ILE A 435 -5.90 0.09 20.74
CA ILE A 435 -6.50 0.83 21.86
C ILE A 435 -7.32 -0.14 22.71
N SER A 436 -7.13 -0.06 24.03
CA SER A 436 -7.80 -0.90 25.03
C SER A 436 -9.30 -0.62 25.15
N TRP A 437 -10.06 -1.60 25.67
CA TRP A 437 -11.49 -1.43 25.96
C TRP A 437 -11.78 -0.24 26.91
N TRP A 438 -10.94 -0.02 27.91
CA TRP A 438 -11.03 1.15 28.79
C TRP A 438 -10.58 2.45 28.09
N GLY A 439 -9.81 2.36 27.01
CA GLY A 439 -9.44 3.46 26.12
C GLY A 439 -10.48 3.77 25.03
N LYS A 440 -11.64 3.10 25.01
CA LYS A 440 -12.72 3.24 24.00
C LYS A 440 -13.09 4.70 23.66
N ALA A 441 -13.06 5.61 24.64
CA ALA A 441 -13.33 7.04 24.42
C ALA A 441 -12.31 7.75 23.49
N TYR A 442 -11.12 7.18 23.31
CA TYR A 442 -10.05 7.70 22.45
C TYR A 442 -9.90 6.91 21.14
N ALA A 443 -10.67 5.84 20.95
CA ALA A 443 -10.46 4.89 19.87
C ALA A 443 -10.70 5.47 18.45
N HIS A 444 -11.28 6.66 18.35
CA HIS A 444 -11.58 7.37 17.10
C HIS A 444 -10.53 8.44 16.72
N PHE A 445 -9.46 8.62 17.50
CA PHE A 445 -8.36 9.54 17.17
C PHE A 445 -7.18 8.80 16.54
N SER A 446 -6.44 9.49 15.66
CA SER A 446 -5.19 8.98 15.11
C SER A 446 -4.06 9.02 16.16
N LEU A 447 -3.02 8.19 15.99
CA LEU A 447 -1.83 8.23 16.86
C LEU A 447 -1.20 9.64 16.91
N ASN A 448 -1.16 10.35 15.77
CA ASN A 448 -0.67 11.73 15.72
C ASN A 448 -1.53 12.67 16.57
N SER A 449 -2.86 12.61 16.43
CA SER A 449 -3.80 13.44 17.18
C SER A 449 -3.73 13.17 18.69
N LEU A 450 -3.56 11.91 19.09
CA LEU A 450 -3.35 11.51 20.49
C LEU A 450 -2.03 12.08 21.03
N LEU A 451 -0.95 12.03 20.25
CA LEU A 451 0.36 12.57 20.63
C LEU A 451 0.36 14.11 20.69
N GLU A 452 -0.27 14.81 19.74
CA GLU A 452 -0.46 16.26 19.79
C GLU A 452 -1.25 16.66 21.04
N GLN A 453 -2.38 16.00 21.31
CA GLN A 453 -3.16 16.25 22.52
C GLN A 453 -2.37 15.95 23.81
N LEU A 454 -1.45 14.97 23.80
CA LEU A 454 -0.56 14.68 24.93
C LEU A 454 0.47 15.80 25.12
N ALA A 455 1.03 16.34 24.04
CA ALA A 455 1.96 17.48 24.08
C ALA A 455 1.31 18.72 24.68
N ASP A 456 0.08 19.02 24.27
CA ASP A 456 -0.68 20.19 24.69
C ASP A 456 -1.18 20.08 26.14
N GLN A 457 -1.51 18.86 26.61
CA GLN A 457 -2.09 18.64 27.95
C GLN A 457 -1.05 18.26 29.01
N HIS A 458 -0.03 17.47 28.67
CA HIS A 458 0.99 16.94 29.58
C HIS A 458 2.40 16.91 28.92
N PRO A 459 3.00 18.08 28.62
CA PRO A 459 4.35 18.15 28.03
C PRO A 459 5.41 17.49 28.92
N ASP A 460 5.23 17.52 30.25
CA ASP A 460 6.11 16.89 31.24
C ASP A 460 6.07 15.35 31.26
N GLN A 461 5.08 14.74 30.59
CA GLN A 461 4.91 13.29 30.44
C GLN A 461 5.20 12.83 29.00
N THR A 462 5.12 13.76 28.03
CA THR A 462 5.43 13.52 26.61
C THR A 462 6.84 12.95 26.44
N LEU A 463 7.86 13.60 27.00
CA LEU A 463 9.25 13.13 26.93
C LEU A 463 9.40 11.69 27.45
N THR A 464 8.84 11.42 28.62
CA THR A 464 8.98 10.12 29.31
C THR A 464 8.26 8.99 28.59
N ILE A 465 7.22 9.31 27.79
CA ILE A 465 6.56 8.34 26.91
C ILE A 465 7.38 8.07 25.64
N LEU A 466 8.07 9.07 25.08
CA LEU A 466 9.02 8.86 24.00
C LEU A 466 10.23 8.04 24.46
N GLU A 467 10.78 8.35 25.65
CA GLU A 467 11.81 7.54 26.32
C GLU A 467 11.33 6.09 26.49
N TYR A 468 10.12 5.87 27.02
CA TYR A 468 9.58 4.54 27.28
C TYR A 468 9.31 3.74 25.99
N ALA A 469 8.68 4.36 24.98
CA ALA A 469 8.47 3.74 23.67
C ALA A 469 9.81 3.39 23.00
N GLY A 470 10.82 4.25 23.14
CA GLY A 470 12.17 4.03 22.63
C GLY A 470 12.92 2.85 23.26
N THR A 471 12.54 2.38 24.45
CA THR A 471 13.11 1.15 25.04
C THR A 471 12.56 -0.14 24.46
N MET A 472 11.46 -0.09 23.69
CA MET A 472 10.78 -1.26 23.12
C MET A 472 10.80 -1.24 21.59
N PRO A 473 11.51 -2.16 20.90
CA PRO A 473 11.65 -2.13 19.44
C PRO A 473 10.33 -2.04 18.66
N ASP A 474 9.31 -2.81 19.05
CA ASP A 474 8.00 -2.80 18.38
C ASP A 474 7.24 -1.48 18.58
N ALA A 475 7.34 -0.89 19.78
CA ALA A 475 6.69 0.39 20.09
C ALA A 475 7.38 1.55 19.38
N MET A 476 8.72 1.55 19.37
CA MET A 476 9.54 2.46 18.58
C MET A 476 9.21 2.35 17.08
N GLN A 477 9.07 1.13 16.53
CA GLN A 477 8.69 0.96 15.13
C GLN A 477 7.27 1.46 14.82
N ARG A 478 6.27 1.13 15.65
CA ARG A 478 4.90 1.65 15.48
C ARG A 478 4.84 3.17 15.57
N LEU A 479 5.65 3.76 16.46
CA LEU A 479 5.76 5.20 16.59
C LEU A 479 6.41 5.82 15.34
N ILE A 480 7.60 5.39 14.93
CA ILE A 480 8.32 5.92 13.75
C ILE A 480 7.52 5.71 12.45
N ALA A 481 6.82 4.59 12.29
CA ALA A 481 6.00 4.32 11.09
C ALA A 481 4.67 5.09 11.07
N GLY A 482 4.12 5.43 12.25
CA GLY A 482 2.83 6.12 12.38
C GLY A 482 2.90 7.63 12.60
N ILE A 483 4.06 8.17 12.99
CA ILE A 483 4.25 9.59 13.29
C ILE A 483 4.63 10.41 12.06
N LYS A 484 4.01 11.58 11.87
CA LYS A 484 4.40 12.55 10.85
C LYS A 484 5.56 13.41 11.34
N ALA A 485 6.50 13.78 10.47
CA ALA A 485 7.65 14.61 10.84
C ALA A 485 7.29 15.91 11.62
N PRO A 486 6.26 16.71 11.24
CA PRO A 486 5.89 17.90 12.01
C PRO A 486 5.38 17.61 13.43
N VAL A 487 4.75 16.45 13.64
CA VAL A 487 4.28 16.00 14.97
C VAL A 487 5.47 15.55 15.81
N PHE A 488 6.40 14.79 15.23
CA PHE A 488 7.65 14.39 15.87
C PHE A 488 8.45 15.61 16.36
N PHE A 489 8.67 16.61 15.50
CA PHE A 489 9.37 17.84 15.90
C PHE A 489 8.58 18.69 16.90
N ARG A 490 7.24 18.74 16.82
CA ARG A 490 6.44 19.41 17.86
C ARG A 490 6.62 18.78 19.23
N LEU A 491 6.61 17.44 19.33
CA LEU A 491 6.81 16.73 20.60
C LEU A 491 8.20 17.04 21.20
N LEU A 492 9.24 17.07 20.36
CA LEU A 492 10.62 17.38 20.79
C LEU A 492 10.79 18.86 21.19
N LYS A 493 10.05 19.78 20.58
CA LYS A 493 9.98 21.19 21.01
C LYS A 493 9.33 21.31 22.40
N HIS A 494 8.25 20.56 22.65
CA HIS A 494 7.53 20.58 23.93
C HIS A 494 8.22 19.78 25.05
N SER A 495 9.23 18.96 24.74
CA SER A 495 9.95 18.16 25.74
C SER A 495 11.04 18.90 26.52
N GLY A 496 11.19 20.22 26.35
CA GLY A 496 12.19 21.01 27.09
C GLY A 496 13.63 20.81 26.61
N MET A 497 13.81 20.73 25.29
CA MET A 497 15.12 20.76 24.63
C MET A 497 15.87 22.08 24.89
N ASP A 498 17.20 22.02 24.84
CA ASP A 498 18.08 23.21 24.86
C ASP A 498 17.90 24.03 23.56
N THR A 499 18.10 25.35 23.60
CA THR A 499 17.85 26.23 22.43
C THR A 499 18.78 25.91 21.26
N ALA A 500 20.01 25.46 21.55
CA ALA A 500 20.95 24.96 20.56
C ALA A 500 20.46 23.67 19.84
N ALA A 501 19.45 22.98 20.37
CA ALA A 501 18.79 21.86 19.69
C ALA A 501 17.58 22.32 18.84
N GLU A 502 16.94 23.45 19.14
CA GLU A 502 15.89 24.02 18.29
C GLU A 502 16.43 24.41 16.91
N GLU A 503 17.58 25.09 16.85
CA GLU A 503 18.29 25.35 15.58
C GLU A 503 18.57 24.05 14.81
N VAL A 504 18.99 22.99 15.51
CA VAL A 504 19.27 21.69 14.90
C VAL A 504 18.00 21.01 14.39
N TYR A 505 16.84 21.24 15.02
CA TYR A 505 15.55 20.76 14.49
C TYR A 505 15.11 21.50 13.25
N ASP A 506 15.13 22.83 13.24
CA ASP A 506 14.75 23.58 12.04
C ASP A 506 15.69 23.25 10.87
N ASN A 507 16.99 23.12 11.14
CA ASN A 507 17.99 22.74 10.13
C ASN A 507 17.82 21.30 9.59
N ILE A 508 17.44 20.33 10.43
CA ILE A 508 17.20 18.94 9.97
C ILE A 508 15.79 18.77 9.40
N TYR A 509 14.81 19.58 9.80
CA TYR A 509 13.52 19.68 9.13
C TYR A 509 13.69 20.24 7.71
N VAL A 510 14.49 21.29 7.53
CA VAL A 510 14.90 21.78 6.20
C VAL A 510 15.65 20.71 5.40
N LEU A 511 16.55 19.93 6.05
CA LEU A 511 17.21 18.79 5.40
C LEU A 511 16.20 17.73 4.93
N LEU A 512 15.20 17.38 5.75
CA LEU A 512 14.13 16.44 5.41
C LEU A 512 13.29 16.91 4.22
N MET A 513 12.90 18.20 4.20
CA MET A 513 12.14 18.78 3.10
C MET A 513 12.98 18.82 1.80
N ALA A 514 14.26 19.18 1.88
CA ALA A 514 15.16 19.16 0.72
C ALA A 514 15.43 17.73 0.22
N VAL A 515 15.42 16.73 1.10
CA VAL A 515 15.55 15.31 0.76
C VAL A 515 14.27 14.77 0.11
N GLN A 516 13.07 15.18 0.52
CA GLN A 516 11.82 14.91 -0.20
C GLN A 516 11.85 15.48 -1.64
N GLN A 517 12.39 16.69 -1.83
CA GLN A 517 12.53 17.31 -3.16
C GLN A 517 13.53 16.58 -4.10
N LEU A 518 14.34 15.65 -3.56
CA LEU A 518 15.31 14.86 -4.32
C LEU A 518 14.86 13.40 -4.54
N THR A 519 13.70 12.99 -4.02
CA THR A 519 13.14 11.64 -4.20
C THR A 519 12.36 11.41 -5.51
N THR A 520 12.95 11.78 -6.65
CA THR A 520 12.48 11.36 -7.98
C THR A 520 13.15 10.07 -8.50
N VAL A 521 14.13 9.52 -7.77
CA VAL A 521 15.07 8.50 -8.27
C VAL A 521 14.99 7.14 -7.52
N THR A 522 14.28 7.03 -6.39
CA THR A 522 14.19 5.74 -5.64
C THR A 522 12.81 5.47 -5.04
N THR A 523 12.47 4.19 -4.86
CA THR A 523 11.14 3.69 -4.44
C THR A 523 11.02 3.46 -2.93
N LEU A 524 11.70 4.26 -2.10
CA LEU A 524 11.80 4.07 -0.65
C LEU A 524 11.46 5.36 0.12
N PRO A 525 10.74 5.28 1.27
CA PRO A 525 10.35 6.45 2.06
C PRO A 525 11.55 7.03 2.84
N LEU A 526 12.32 7.86 2.15
CA LEU A 526 13.59 8.42 2.64
C LEU A 526 13.40 9.31 3.90
N GLU A 527 12.21 9.90 4.06
CA GLU A 527 11.76 10.59 5.28
C GLU A 527 11.79 9.68 6.52
N GLN A 528 11.23 8.48 6.45
CA GLN A 528 11.18 7.54 7.57
C GLN A 528 12.59 7.10 8.01
N PHE A 529 13.52 6.99 7.06
CA PHE A 529 14.93 6.69 7.37
C PHE A 529 15.62 7.83 8.14
N VAL A 530 15.44 9.08 7.73
CA VAL A 530 16.04 10.22 8.43
C VAL A 530 15.39 10.41 9.81
N LEU A 531 14.07 10.22 9.94
CA LEU A 531 13.38 10.16 11.24
C LEU A 531 13.92 9.03 12.13
N GLN A 532 14.23 7.85 11.57
CA GLN A 532 14.84 6.75 12.31
C GLN A 532 16.27 7.07 12.76
N ALA A 533 17.09 7.71 11.92
CA ALA A 533 18.46 8.11 12.27
C ALA A 533 18.48 9.21 13.36
N LEU A 534 17.57 10.19 13.26
CA LEU A 534 17.27 11.15 14.33
C LEU A 534 16.89 10.45 15.62
N TRP A 535 15.95 9.51 15.57
CA TRP A 535 15.49 8.77 16.75
C TRP A 535 16.64 8.01 17.44
N GLN A 536 17.53 7.35 16.68
CA GLN A 536 18.70 6.65 17.24
C GLN A 536 19.70 7.62 17.88
N SER A 537 19.93 8.79 17.29
CA SER A 537 20.77 9.86 17.86
C SER A 537 20.19 10.40 19.17
N LEU A 538 18.89 10.68 19.20
CA LEU A 538 18.18 11.19 20.38
C LEU A 538 18.12 10.15 21.50
N ALA A 539 17.91 8.86 21.19
CA ALA A 539 17.83 7.79 22.18
C ALA A 539 19.09 7.71 23.07
N ILE A 540 20.28 7.89 22.49
CA ILE A 540 21.56 7.85 23.23
C ILE A 540 21.71 9.01 24.23
N THR A 541 21.01 10.12 24.02
CA THR A 541 21.03 11.30 24.93
C THR A 541 19.83 11.36 25.87
N ARG A 542 18.98 10.34 25.86
CA ARG A 542 17.64 10.32 26.49
C ARG A 542 16.73 11.43 25.96
N TYR A 543 16.77 11.66 24.65
CA TYR A 543 15.95 12.65 23.94
C TYR A 543 16.05 14.04 24.59
N ARG A 544 17.29 14.49 24.86
CA ARG A 544 17.61 15.84 25.39
C ARG A 544 18.49 16.71 24.50
N ARG A 545 19.19 16.08 23.54
CA ARG A 545 19.99 16.75 22.48
C ARG A 545 20.26 15.78 21.34
N VAL A 546 20.56 16.27 20.14
CA VAL A 546 21.04 15.41 19.04
C VAL A 546 22.51 15.05 19.27
N ASP A 547 22.83 13.75 19.32
CA ASP A 547 24.22 13.28 19.27
C ASP A 547 24.71 13.25 17.82
N LYS A 548 25.58 14.21 17.45
CA LYS A 548 26.05 14.38 16.07
C LYS A 548 26.77 13.13 15.53
N PRO A 549 27.77 12.51 16.23
CA PRO A 549 28.41 11.31 15.73
C PRO A 549 27.45 10.15 15.44
N VAL A 550 26.49 9.90 16.33
CA VAL A 550 25.51 8.81 16.18
C VAL A 550 24.52 9.09 15.05
N LEU A 551 24.07 10.35 14.88
CA LEU A 551 23.21 10.74 13.75
C LEU A 551 23.92 10.47 12.43
N LEU A 552 25.15 10.96 12.29
CA LEU A 552 25.96 10.79 11.07
C LEU A 552 26.27 9.31 10.82
N GLN A 553 26.54 8.51 11.85
CA GLN A 553 26.73 7.06 11.71
C GLN A 553 25.49 6.37 11.12
N HIS A 554 24.28 6.68 11.61
CA HIS A 554 23.06 6.04 11.13
C HIS A 554 22.63 6.55 9.75
N LEU A 555 22.93 7.81 9.41
CA LEU A 555 22.74 8.34 8.05
C LEU A 555 23.72 7.72 7.03
N MET A 556 24.93 7.33 7.44
CA MET A 556 25.93 6.68 6.57
C MET A 556 25.77 5.15 6.47
N MET A 557 25.12 4.50 7.43
CA MET A 557 24.93 3.04 7.48
C MET A 557 23.47 2.67 7.77
N PRO A 558 22.54 2.84 6.80
CA PRO A 558 21.15 2.41 6.92
C PRO A 558 21.03 0.93 7.28
N SER A 559 20.34 0.63 8.38
CA SER A 559 20.17 -0.72 8.94
C SER A 559 19.22 -1.64 8.13
N TRP A 560 18.66 -1.12 7.03
CA TRP A 560 17.67 -1.80 6.18
C TRP A 560 18.20 -2.16 4.78
N SER A 561 19.36 -1.64 4.34
CA SER A 561 19.90 -1.90 3.00
C SER A 561 20.84 -3.11 2.95
N ALA A 562 20.32 -4.28 2.58
CA ALA A 562 21.11 -5.50 2.35
C ALA A 562 21.85 -5.54 0.99
N SER A 563 21.81 -4.45 0.22
CA SER A 563 22.42 -4.32 -1.11
C SER A 563 23.20 -3.00 -1.21
N PRO A 564 24.43 -2.98 -1.74
CA PRO A 564 25.27 -1.78 -1.82
C PRO A 564 24.82 -0.78 -2.90
N VAL A 565 23.71 -1.03 -3.60
CA VAL A 565 23.23 -0.25 -4.75
C VAL A 565 22.82 1.17 -4.38
N VAL A 566 22.29 1.41 -3.17
CA VAL A 566 22.14 2.77 -2.62
C VAL A 566 23.37 3.06 -1.77
N ALA A 567 24.49 3.34 -2.45
CA ALA A 567 25.79 3.47 -1.82
C ALA A 567 25.85 4.65 -0.81
N PRO A 568 26.77 4.61 0.18
CA PRO A 568 27.11 5.79 0.98
C PRO A 568 27.52 7.02 0.15
N GLN A 569 27.95 6.80 -1.10
CA GLN A 569 28.20 7.83 -2.10
C GLN A 569 26.96 8.66 -2.47
N MET A 570 25.75 8.07 -2.43
CA MET A 570 24.48 8.79 -2.64
C MET A 570 24.23 9.76 -1.48
N MET A 571 24.34 9.30 -0.24
CA MET A 571 24.21 10.17 0.94
C MET A 571 25.35 11.20 1.04
N HIS A 572 26.57 10.85 0.60
CA HIS A 572 27.68 11.80 0.49
C HIS A 572 27.42 12.88 -0.57
N PHE A 573 26.88 12.50 -1.74
CA PHE A 573 26.46 13.45 -2.78
C PHE A 573 25.35 14.38 -2.27
N LEU A 574 24.31 13.84 -1.62
CA LEU A 574 23.25 14.65 -1.00
C LEU A 574 23.82 15.63 0.03
N LEU A 575 24.70 15.17 0.94
CA LEU A 575 25.35 16.04 1.93
C LEU A 575 26.30 17.07 1.29
N GLN A 576 26.94 16.78 0.15
CA GLN A 576 27.74 17.75 -0.60
C GLN A 576 26.89 18.79 -1.32
N GLN A 577 25.80 18.40 -1.97
CA GLN A 577 24.87 19.33 -2.64
C GLN A 577 24.14 20.23 -1.64
N LEU A 578 23.90 19.76 -0.43
CA LEU A 578 23.27 20.52 0.65
C LEU A 578 24.28 21.36 1.47
N LEU A 579 25.59 21.12 1.34
CA LEU A 579 26.62 21.85 2.09
C LEU A 579 26.57 23.38 1.89
N PRO A 580 26.31 23.94 0.67
CA PRO A 580 26.12 25.38 0.50
C PRO A 580 24.91 25.92 1.26
N ALA A 581 23.78 25.21 1.24
CA ALA A 581 22.58 25.60 1.98
C ALA A 581 22.83 25.59 3.50
N ILE A 582 23.54 24.56 4.00
CA ILE A 582 23.94 24.45 5.41
C ILE A 582 24.88 25.61 5.82
N ASN A 583 25.80 26.02 4.94
CA ASN A 583 26.70 27.15 5.19
C ASN A 583 25.99 28.53 5.26
N HIS A 584 24.73 28.64 4.82
CA HIS A 584 23.94 29.89 4.88
C HIS A 584 23.06 30.00 6.13
N LEU A 585 23.02 28.98 7.00
CA LEU A 585 22.20 28.98 8.21
C LEU A 585 22.91 29.74 9.35
N SER A 586 22.34 30.88 9.73
CA SER A 586 22.90 31.77 10.75
C SER A 586 22.82 31.16 12.15
N GLY A 587 23.97 30.74 12.70
CA GLY A 587 24.11 30.29 14.09
C GLY A 587 25.23 29.26 14.28
N ASN A 588 25.41 28.35 13.31
CA ASN A 588 26.09 27.08 13.55
C ASN A 588 27.40 26.88 12.72
N THR A 589 28.38 27.76 12.92
CA THR A 589 29.73 27.61 12.36
C THR A 589 30.33 26.23 12.64
N VAL A 590 30.11 25.71 13.85
CA VAL A 590 30.59 24.39 14.30
C VAL A 590 30.06 23.26 13.42
N LEU A 591 28.77 23.24 13.06
CA LEU A 591 28.20 22.20 12.19
C LEU A 591 28.77 22.27 10.77
N SER A 592 29.03 23.46 10.25
CA SER A 592 29.70 23.64 8.95
C SER A 592 31.15 23.13 8.98
N THR A 593 31.91 23.39 10.05
CA THR A 593 33.28 22.88 10.19
C THR A 593 33.32 21.38 10.47
N ASP A 594 32.41 20.84 11.30
CA ASP A 594 32.27 19.40 11.55
C ASP A 594 32.07 18.65 10.21
N LEU A 595 31.11 19.09 9.39
CA LEU A 595 30.85 18.48 8.07
C LEU A 595 32.03 18.67 7.11
N GLN A 596 32.67 19.84 7.08
CA GLN A 596 33.84 20.09 6.23
C GLN A 596 35.11 19.35 6.68
N GLU A 597 35.24 18.97 7.95
CA GLU A 597 36.28 18.05 8.42
C GLU A 597 35.91 16.59 8.15
N TRP A 598 34.64 16.19 8.35
CA TRP A 598 34.21 14.81 8.09
C TRP A 598 34.31 14.42 6.60
N VAL A 599 34.10 15.37 5.68
CA VAL A 599 34.39 15.19 4.24
C VAL A 599 35.89 14.93 3.97
N LYS A 600 36.79 15.35 4.87
CA LYS A 600 38.26 15.13 4.77
C LYS A 600 38.76 13.94 5.60
N VAL A 601 38.01 13.49 6.61
CA VAL A 601 38.47 12.57 7.67
C VAL A 601 38.05 11.10 7.45
N LEU A 602 37.30 10.78 6.40
CA LEU A 602 36.98 9.39 6.05
C LEU A 602 38.27 8.55 5.84
N PRO A 603 38.54 7.49 6.63
CA PRO A 603 39.80 6.77 6.52
C PRO A 603 39.93 5.96 5.22
N LEU A 604 40.87 6.34 4.35
CA LEU A 604 41.26 5.61 3.14
C LEU A 604 42.05 4.30 3.45
N GLN A 605 41.53 3.47 4.36
CA GLN A 605 42.14 2.20 4.77
C GLN A 605 41.24 0.98 4.53
N HIS A 606 41.02 0.73 3.23
CA HIS A 606 41.23 -0.60 2.65
C HIS A 606 40.42 -1.78 3.24
N LYS A 607 39.18 -1.94 2.74
CA LYS A 607 38.85 -3.20 2.06
C LYS A 607 38.68 -2.93 0.57
N LYS A 608 39.43 -3.69 -0.25
CA LYS A 608 39.48 -3.59 -1.71
C LYS A 608 38.09 -3.84 -2.34
N MET A 609 37.40 -2.78 -2.73
CA MET A 609 36.46 -2.84 -3.86
C MET A 609 37.24 -2.38 -5.08
N LEU A 610 37.77 -3.34 -5.84
CA LEU A 610 38.73 -3.09 -6.92
C LEU A 610 38.05 -2.49 -8.15
N LEU A 611 38.23 -1.19 -8.35
CA LEU A 611 38.89 -0.79 -9.60
C LEU A 611 40.27 -1.46 -9.60
N PRO A 612 40.63 -2.26 -10.62
CA PRO A 612 41.93 -2.92 -10.66
C PRO A 612 43.07 -1.90 -10.66
N VAL A 613 44.18 -2.22 -9.99
CA VAL A 613 45.34 -1.31 -9.82
C VAL A 613 46.03 -1.05 -11.16
N GLU A 614 45.79 -1.94 -12.12
CA GLU A 614 46.24 -1.91 -13.51
C GLU A 614 45.72 -0.69 -14.31
N ILE A 615 44.63 -0.01 -13.91
CA ILE A 615 44.11 1.19 -14.61
C ILE A 615 44.77 2.49 -14.09
N LEU A 616 46.10 2.56 -14.23
CA LEU A 616 46.90 3.77 -14.00
C LEU A 616 47.40 4.41 -15.31
N GLN A 617 46.84 4.00 -16.45
CA GLN A 617 47.27 4.43 -17.79
C GLN A 617 46.32 5.48 -18.41
N PRO A 618 46.81 6.36 -19.30
CA PRO A 618 45.96 7.30 -20.02
C PRO A 618 44.84 6.60 -20.82
N PRO A 619 43.65 7.21 -20.99
CA PRO A 619 42.55 6.60 -21.74
C PRO A 619 42.91 6.17 -23.17
N ALA A 620 43.80 6.91 -23.84
CA ALA A 620 44.31 6.55 -25.17
C ALA A 620 45.14 5.23 -25.17
N VAL A 621 45.85 4.94 -24.08
CA VAL A 621 46.61 3.67 -23.92
C VAL A 621 45.63 2.52 -23.66
N VAL A 622 44.61 2.73 -22.82
CA VAL A 622 43.55 1.74 -22.58
C VAL A 622 42.76 1.45 -23.86
N ALA A 623 42.44 2.47 -24.66
CA ALA A 623 41.81 2.31 -25.96
C ALA A 623 42.70 1.51 -26.94
N ALA A 624 44.02 1.76 -26.97
CA ALA A 624 44.95 0.97 -27.78
C ALA A 624 45.06 -0.51 -27.31
N TRP A 625 44.98 -0.77 -26.01
CA TRP A 625 44.95 -2.13 -25.47
C TRP A 625 43.66 -2.88 -25.85
N LEU A 626 42.51 -2.22 -25.76
CA LEU A 626 41.22 -2.76 -26.21
C LEU A 626 41.20 -2.98 -27.73
N GLN A 627 41.75 -2.06 -28.52
CA GLN A 627 41.92 -2.21 -29.97
C GLN A 627 42.77 -3.45 -30.29
N GLN A 628 43.87 -3.68 -29.56
CA GLN A 628 44.68 -4.88 -29.73
C GLN A 628 43.89 -6.14 -29.35
N PHE A 629 43.18 -6.15 -28.20
CA PHE A 629 42.37 -7.29 -27.77
C PHE A 629 41.31 -7.69 -28.82
N LEU A 630 40.60 -6.71 -29.41
CA LEU A 630 39.60 -6.96 -30.46
C LEU A 630 40.18 -7.51 -31.78
N VAL A 631 41.51 -7.46 -31.97
CA VAL A 631 42.21 -7.97 -33.15
C VAL A 631 42.92 -9.32 -32.87
N SER A 632 43.49 -9.50 -31.67
CA SER A 632 44.29 -10.68 -31.31
C SER A 632 43.63 -11.66 -30.33
N GLY A 633 42.59 -11.22 -29.60
CA GLY A 633 42.02 -11.93 -28.45
C GLY A 633 42.86 -11.87 -27.18
N GLN A 634 43.91 -11.06 -27.14
CA GLN A 634 44.83 -10.95 -26.01
C GLN A 634 45.23 -9.49 -25.77
N LEU A 635 45.07 -9.03 -24.54
CA LEU A 635 45.61 -7.74 -24.10
C LEU A 635 47.15 -7.77 -24.19
N PRO A 636 47.82 -6.65 -24.52
CA PRO A 636 49.27 -6.58 -24.51
C PRO A 636 49.84 -6.83 -23.11
N ALA A 637 51.05 -7.40 -23.02
CA ALA A 637 51.70 -7.70 -21.74
C ALA A 637 51.85 -6.49 -20.79
N ALA A 638 51.83 -5.26 -21.32
CA ALA A 638 51.81 -4.02 -20.54
C ALA A 638 50.52 -3.81 -19.73
N ALA A 639 49.44 -4.53 -20.04
CA ALA A 639 48.16 -4.47 -19.34
C ALA A 639 48.12 -5.29 -18.03
N GLY A 640 49.18 -6.04 -17.71
CA GLY A 640 49.32 -6.81 -16.47
C GLY A 640 48.50 -8.10 -16.40
N THR A 641 47.33 -8.16 -17.03
CA THR A 641 46.49 -9.37 -17.16
C THR A 641 45.94 -9.52 -18.58
N THR A 642 45.55 -10.74 -18.95
CA THR A 642 45.19 -11.14 -20.32
C THR A 642 43.71 -11.40 -20.54
N ASP A 643 42.89 -11.35 -19.48
CA ASP A 643 41.68 -12.15 -19.41
C ASP A 643 40.43 -11.37 -19.86
N ALA A 644 39.50 -12.02 -20.56
CA ALA A 644 38.28 -11.40 -21.08
C ALA A 644 37.45 -10.62 -20.03
N PRO A 645 37.29 -11.09 -18.76
CA PRO A 645 36.61 -10.32 -17.72
C PRO A 645 37.33 -9.02 -17.32
N TYR A 646 38.62 -8.86 -17.62
CA TYR A 646 39.32 -7.58 -17.46
C TYR A 646 39.12 -6.67 -18.68
N ALA A 647 39.18 -7.21 -19.90
CA ALA A 647 38.84 -6.47 -21.13
C ALA A 647 37.40 -5.91 -21.09
N ALA A 648 36.43 -6.69 -20.60
CA ALA A 648 35.04 -6.23 -20.39
C ALA A 648 34.95 -5.03 -19.45
N ARG A 649 35.67 -5.05 -18.31
CA ARG A 649 35.71 -3.94 -17.34
C ARG A 649 36.42 -2.70 -17.89
N LEU A 650 37.46 -2.87 -18.70
CA LEU A 650 38.11 -1.77 -19.41
C LEU A 650 37.16 -1.11 -20.42
N LEU A 651 36.38 -1.92 -21.16
CA LEU A 651 35.38 -1.42 -22.12
C LEU A 651 34.26 -0.63 -21.43
N GLN A 652 33.69 -1.18 -20.34
CA GLN A 652 32.69 -0.47 -19.53
C GLN A 652 33.22 0.87 -19.02
N TRP A 653 34.45 0.90 -18.50
CA TRP A 653 35.08 2.12 -17.99
C TRP A 653 35.31 3.16 -19.09
N LEU A 654 35.83 2.74 -20.25
CA LEU A 654 36.05 3.64 -21.38
C LEU A 654 34.72 4.21 -21.91
N TYR A 655 33.67 3.38 -22.01
CA TYR A 655 32.33 3.81 -22.41
C TYR A 655 31.71 4.80 -21.41
N THR A 656 31.75 4.48 -20.12
CA THR A 656 31.07 5.26 -19.06
C THR A 656 31.74 6.61 -18.78
N TYR A 657 33.09 6.68 -18.81
CA TYR A 657 33.84 7.86 -18.36
C TYR A 657 34.60 8.58 -19.47
N HIS A 658 34.89 7.92 -20.60
CA HIS A 658 35.77 8.43 -21.65
C HIS A 658 35.24 8.14 -23.08
N SER A 659 33.92 8.25 -23.26
CA SER A 659 33.17 7.85 -24.46
C SER A 659 33.74 8.36 -25.80
N GLY A 660 34.41 9.52 -25.83
CA GLY A 660 35.10 10.02 -27.03
C GLY A 660 36.15 9.07 -27.63
N TYR A 661 36.72 8.15 -26.84
CA TYR A 661 37.65 7.12 -27.33
C TYR A 661 36.96 5.87 -27.89
N MET A 662 35.64 5.72 -27.77
CA MET A 662 34.89 4.64 -28.42
C MET A 662 34.96 4.73 -29.95
N GLN A 663 35.04 5.94 -30.50
CA GLN A 663 35.09 6.14 -31.96
C GLN A 663 36.40 5.62 -32.59
N SER A 664 37.52 5.68 -31.85
CA SER A 664 38.77 5.01 -32.25
C SER A 664 38.66 3.48 -32.25
N LEU A 665 37.91 2.91 -31.30
CA LEU A 665 37.66 1.46 -31.28
C LEU A 665 36.75 1.04 -32.45
N GLN A 666 35.63 1.72 -32.66
CA GLN A 666 34.69 1.47 -33.75
C GLN A 666 35.41 1.45 -35.12
N ASN A 667 36.29 2.43 -35.37
CA ASN A 667 37.05 2.54 -36.62
C ASN A 667 38.12 1.45 -36.82
N SER A 668 38.45 0.66 -35.79
CA SER A 668 39.45 -0.43 -35.85
C SER A 668 38.87 -1.81 -36.11
N ILE A 669 37.54 -1.94 -36.09
CA ILE A 669 36.84 -3.23 -36.17
C ILE A 669 36.86 -3.76 -37.60
N THR A 670 37.46 -4.95 -37.77
CA THR A 670 37.30 -5.76 -38.98
C THR A 670 36.66 -7.10 -38.59
N LEU A 671 35.63 -7.53 -39.33
CA LEU A 671 34.90 -8.76 -39.02
C LEU A 671 35.83 -9.99 -39.12
N SER A 672 35.90 -10.75 -38.03
CA SER A 672 36.49 -12.09 -38.02
C SER A 672 35.67 -13.01 -37.10
N PRO A 673 35.69 -14.34 -37.30
CA PRO A 673 35.06 -15.29 -36.38
C PRO A 673 35.61 -15.18 -34.95
N LEU A 674 36.90 -14.84 -34.84
CA LEU A 674 37.62 -14.64 -33.59
C LEU A 674 37.10 -13.43 -32.81
N LEU A 675 36.88 -12.29 -33.49
CA LEU A 675 36.22 -11.11 -32.90
C LEU A 675 34.80 -11.42 -32.42
N PHE A 676 34.01 -12.16 -33.22
CA PHE A 676 32.64 -12.49 -32.84
C PHE A 676 32.57 -13.30 -31.54
N GLN A 677 33.48 -14.27 -31.37
CA GLN A 677 33.60 -15.05 -30.14
C GLN A 677 33.98 -14.17 -28.93
N GLN A 678 34.92 -13.24 -29.08
CA GLN A 678 35.33 -12.32 -28.02
C GLN A 678 34.20 -11.37 -27.60
N LEU A 679 33.45 -10.83 -28.55
CA LEU A 679 32.31 -9.95 -28.26
C LEU A 679 31.18 -10.71 -27.58
N GLN A 680 30.94 -11.98 -27.93
CA GLN A 680 29.99 -12.84 -27.23
C GLN A 680 30.43 -13.09 -25.77
N GLU A 681 31.73 -13.35 -25.53
CA GLU A 681 32.29 -13.55 -24.19
C GLU A 681 32.20 -12.27 -23.34
N ILE A 682 32.55 -11.10 -23.92
CA ILE A 682 32.40 -9.80 -23.25
C ILE A 682 30.93 -9.48 -22.93
N LEU A 683 30.00 -9.76 -23.86
CA LEU A 683 28.56 -9.50 -23.64
C LEU A 683 28.02 -10.28 -22.44
N LEU A 684 28.33 -11.59 -22.36
CA LEU A 684 27.96 -12.46 -21.24
C LEU A 684 28.54 -12.01 -19.89
N LEU A 685 29.66 -11.29 -19.91
CA LEU A 685 30.35 -10.78 -18.72
C LEU A 685 29.91 -9.36 -18.31
N LEU A 686 29.06 -8.70 -19.11
CA LEU A 686 28.51 -7.37 -18.84
C LEU A 686 27.00 -7.38 -18.54
N GLU A 687 26.30 -8.51 -18.69
CA GLU A 687 24.86 -8.58 -18.38
C GLU A 687 24.56 -8.10 -16.94
N PRO A 688 23.55 -7.22 -16.74
CA PRO A 688 22.53 -6.81 -17.72
C PRO A 688 22.89 -5.60 -18.61
N ASP A 689 24.02 -4.91 -18.41
CA ASP A 689 24.37 -3.68 -19.14
C ASP A 689 25.05 -3.96 -20.48
N THR A 690 24.23 -4.21 -21.50
CA THR A 690 24.69 -4.52 -22.87
C THR A 690 25.07 -3.28 -23.69
N ALA A 691 24.87 -2.07 -23.17
CA ALA A 691 25.04 -0.81 -23.92
C ALA A 691 26.45 -0.58 -24.48
N PRO A 692 27.58 -0.90 -23.79
CA PRO A 692 28.92 -0.67 -24.35
C PRO A 692 29.20 -1.51 -25.60
N VAL A 693 28.68 -2.74 -25.66
CA VAL A 693 28.88 -3.67 -26.78
C VAL A 693 28.00 -3.29 -27.97
N GLN A 694 26.76 -2.84 -27.71
CA GLN A 694 25.89 -2.27 -28.73
C GLN A 694 26.52 -1.00 -29.34
N ALA A 695 26.98 -0.07 -28.51
CA ALA A 695 27.67 1.14 -28.97
C ALA A 695 28.94 0.84 -29.78
N LEU A 696 29.66 -0.24 -29.47
CA LEU A 696 30.83 -0.67 -30.23
C LEU A 696 30.47 -1.24 -31.62
N LEU A 697 29.32 -1.93 -31.74
CA LEU A 697 28.88 -2.60 -32.97
C LEU A 697 28.00 -1.73 -33.90
N GLN A 698 27.37 -0.67 -33.39
CA GLN A 698 26.39 0.12 -34.13
C GLN A 698 26.87 0.59 -35.53
N PRO A 699 28.09 1.15 -35.71
CA PRO A 699 28.53 1.62 -37.02
C PRO A 699 28.76 0.50 -38.05
N TRP A 700 28.90 -0.76 -37.61
CA TRP A 700 28.93 -1.91 -38.50
C TRP A 700 27.51 -2.31 -38.93
N LEU A 701 26.56 -2.36 -37.99
CA LEU A 701 25.14 -2.63 -38.27
C LEU A 701 24.58 -1.65 -39.29
N ASP A 702 24.77 -0.35 -39.06
CA ASP A 702 24.27 0.72 -39.95
C ASP A 702 24.86 0.58 -41.37
N LYS A 703 26.14 0.21 -41.47
CA LYS A 703 26.87 0.06 -42.74
C LYS A 703 26.54 -1.24 -43.49
N ALA A 704 26.22 -2.32 -42.76
CA ALA A 704 25.72 -3.56 -43.34
C ALA A 704 24.28 -3.39 -43.87
N MET A 705 23.41 -2.74 -43.09
CA MET A 705 22.05 -2.38 -43.50
C MET A 705 22.03 -1.45 -44.74
N ALA A 706 23.03 -0.56 -44.88
CA ALA A 706 23.15 0.33 -46.02
C ALA A 706 23.72 -0.32 -47.30
N THR A 707 24.23 -1.57 -47.26
CA THR A 707 24.92 -2.19 -48.40
C THR A 707 24.21 -3.39 -49.04
N ASP A 708 23.32 -4.10 -48.33
CA ASP A 708 22.45 -5.12 -48.93
C ASP A 708 21.06 -5.17 -48.25
N PRO A 709 20.02 -4.58 -48.89
CA PRO A 709 18.65 -4.62 -48.38
C PRO A 709 18.04 -6.03 -48.33
N GLN A 710 18.48 -6.98 -49.17
CA GLN A 710 17.98 -8.36 -49.12
C GLN A 710 18.61 -9.16 -47.99
N LEU A 711 19.84 -8.82 -47.57
CA LEU A 711 20.45 -9.35 -46.37
C LEU A 711 19.63 -8.99 -45.12
N ALA A 712 19.09 -7.77 -45.04
CA ALA A 712 18.21 -7.36 -43.94
C ALA A 712 16.96 -8.26 -43.84
N THR A 713 16.27 -8.52 -44.96
CA THR A 713 15.14 -9.47 -44.99
C THR A 713 15.55 -10.92 -44.72
N THR A 714 16.76 -11.32 -45.11
CA THR A 714 17.24 -12.71 -44.97
C THR A 714 17.72 -13.02 -43.56
N ILE A 715 18.40 -12.09 -42.88
CA ILE A 715 18.80 -12.21 -41.47
C ILE A 715 17.55 -12.25 -40.58
N ASN A 716 16.59 -11.34 -40.82
CA ASN A 716 15.32 -11.31 -40.09
C ASN A 716 14.41 -12.53 -40.30
N SER A 717 14.63 -13.33 -41.36
CA SER A 717 13.82 -14.53 -41.66
C SER A 717 14.55 -15.87 -41.45
N ARG A 718 15.89 -15.90 -41.43
CA ARG A 718 16.67 -17.13 -41.22
C ARG A 718 17.27 -17.29 -39.82
N LEU A 719 17.23 -16.26 -38.97
CA LEU A 719 17.35 -16.45 -37.51
C LEU A 719 16.06 -17.09 -36.97
N TYR A 720 15.91 -18.38 -37.23
CA TYR A 720 14.77 -19.23 -36.86
C TYR A 720 14.60 -19.25 -35.33
N GLN A 721 13.75 -18.37 -34.78
CA GLN A 721 13.58 -18.27 -33.33
C GLN A 721 12.58 -19.31 -32.79
N PRO A 722 12.97 -20.16 -31.82
CA PRO A 722 12.03 -20.94 -31.02
C PRO A 722 10.92 -20.08 -30.38
N SER A 723 11.23 -18.79 -30.13
CA SER A 723 10.30 -17.81 -29.55
C SER A 723 9.02 -17.58 -30.38
N VAL A 724 9.04 -17.85 -31.69
CA VAL A 724 7.88 -17.66 -32.59
C VAL A 724 6.97 -18.90 -32.57
N ALA A 725 7.55 -20.10 -32.62
CA ALA A 725 6.80 -21.35 -32.47
C ALA A 725 6.21 -21.49 -31.04
N PHE A 726 6.97 -21.08 -30.03
CA PHE A 726 6.49 -20.94 -28.65
C PHE A 726 5.31 -19.96 -28.56
N ARG A 727 5.47 -18.73 -29.07
CA ARG A 727 4.40 -17.73 -29.02
C ARG A 727 3.15 -18.19 -29.77
N SER A 728 3.26 -18.80 -30.94
CA SER A 728 2.10 -19.30 -31.68
C SER A 728 1.43 -20.52 -31.05
N LEU A 729 2.15 -21.37 -30.30
CA LEU A 729 1.57 -22.45 -29.51
C LEU A 729 0.84 -21.89 -28.27
N LEU A 730 1.52 -21.08 -27.46
CA LEU A 730 0.98 -20.52 -26.23
C LEU A 730 -0.23 -19.61 -26.51
N GLN A 731 -0.15 -18.75 -27.54
CA GLN A 731 -1.23 -17.86 -27.94
C GLN A 731 -2.44 -18.61 -28.51
N ARG A 732 -2.25 -19.77 -29.18
CA ARG A 732 -3.36 -20.65 -29.60
C ARG A 732 -4.07 -21.29 -28.41
N MET A 733 -3.33 -21.71 -27.38
CA MET A 733 -3.91 -22.28 -26.15
C MET A 733 -4.61 -21.20 -25.31
N GLN A 734 -3.99 -20.04 -25.10
CA GLN A 734 -4.59 -18.91 -24.38
C GLN A 734 -5.81 -18.32 -25.10
N ARG A 735 -5.91 -18.45 -26.43
CA ARG A 735 -7.07 -18.05 -27.22
C ARG A 735 -8.03 -19.20 -27.56
N TYR A 736 -7.92 -20.36 -26.89
CA TYR A 736 -8.78 -21.51 -27.17
C TYR A 736 -10.28 -21.17 -27.15
N ALA A 737 -10.73 -20.41 -26.15
CA ALA A 737 -12.13 -19.97 -26.01
C ALA A 737 -12.62 -19.06 -27.16
N ALA A 738 -11.71 -18.44 -27.93
CA ALA A 738 -12.02 -17.62 -29.11
C ALA A 738 -12.01 -18.43 -30.43
N VAL A 739 -11.64 -19.71 -30.41
CA VAL A 739 -11.75 -20.59 -31.58
C VAL A 739 -13.21 -20.98 -31.76
N THR A 740 -13.84 -20.62 -32.88
CA THR A 740 -15.26 -20.91 -33.16
C THR A 740 -15.47 -22.28 -33.83
N GLU A 741 -14.53 -22.73 -34.65
CA GLU A 741 -14.59 -24.03 -35.35
C GLU A 741 -14.34 -25.22 -34.41
N GLU A 742 -15.30 -26.14 -34.34
CA GLU A 742 -15.26 -27.28 -33.42
C GLU A 742 -14.11 -28.26 -33.71
N ASP A 743 -13.79 -28.50 -34.98
CA ASP A 743 -12.67 -29.39 -35.35
C ASP A 743 -11.30 -28.78 -35.00
N LYS A 744 -11.17 -27.44 -35.08
CA LYS A 744 -9.96 -26.74 -34.61
C LYS A 744 -9.83 -26.80 -33.09
N ARG A 745 -10.93 -26.73 -32.33
CA ARG A 745 -10.92 -26.98 -30.87
C ARG A 745 -10.49 -28.41 -30.54
N LYS A 746 -11.08 -29.42 -31.20
CA LYS A 746 -10.75 -30.84 -30.98
C LYS A 746 -9.27 -31.11 -31.27
N ALA A 747 -8.73 -30.55 -32.35
CA ALA A 747 -7.31 -30.62 -32.68
C ALA A 747 -6.42 -29.97 -31.60
N LEU A 748 -6.82 -28.83 -31.04
CA LEU A 748 -6.07 -28.12 -29.98
C LEU A 748 -6.09 -28.85 -28.62
N LEU A 749 -7.23 -29.44 -28.25
CA LEU A 749 -7.31 -30.31 -27.06
C LEU A 749 -6.45 -31.56 -27.22
N GLU A 750 -6.42 -32.15 -28.42
CA GLU A 750 -5.58 -33.31 -28.71
C GLU A 750 -4.08 -32.94 -28.73
N GLU A 751 -3.70 -31.79 -29.29
CA GLU A 751 -2.34 -31.24 -29.22
C GLU A 751 -1.90 -31.02 -27.76
N ALA A 752 -2.76 -30.40 -26.93
CA ALA A 752 -2.52 -30.23 -25.49
C ALA A 752 -2.40 -31.56 -24.75
N ARG A 753 -3.29 -32.54 -25.03
CA ARG A 753 -3.27 -33.88 -24.44
C ARG A 753 -1.98 -34.62 -24.78
N GLN A 754 -1.53 -34.57 -26.03
CA GLN A 754 -0.28 -35.19 -26.47
C GLN A 754 0.95 -34.53 -25.84
N LEU A 755 0.98 -33.20 -25.72
CA LEU A 755 2.06 -32.47 -25.07
C LEU A 755 2.17 -32.82 -23.57
N LEU A 756 1.05 -32.84 -22.83
CA LEU A 756 1.04 -33.28 -21.43
C LEU A 756 1.44 -34.75 -21.29
N THR A 757 0.92 -35.64 -22.14
CA THR A 757 1.27 -37.07 -22.14
C THR A 757 2.77 -37.28 -22.35
N MET A 758 3.38 -36.55 -23.27
CA MET A 758 4.83 -36.66 -23.49
C MET A 758 5.65 -36.03 -22.37
N PHE A 759 5.20 -34.91 -21.79
CA PHE A 759 5.87 -34.32 -20.62
C PHE A 759 5.82 -35.26 -19.40
N LEU A 760 4.67 -35.90 -19.14
CA LEU A 760 4.50 -36.88 -18.06
C LEU A 760 5.19 -38.24 -18.30
N THR A 761 5.68 -38.52 -19.52
CA THR A 761 6.40 -39.78 -19.84
C THR A 761 7.88 -39.61 -20.15
N ARG A 762 8.33 -38.40 -20.55
CA ARG A 762 9.72 -38.12 -20.95
C ARG A 762 10.33 -36.89 -20.27
N HIS A 763 9.56 -36.15 -19.47
CA HIS A 763 9.95 -34.89 -18.82
C HIS A 763 10.50 -33.84 -19.82
N ARG A 764 10.08 -33.91 -21.08
CA ARG A 764 10.50 -33.03 -22.18
C ARG A 764 9.35 -32.77 -23.17
N LEU A 765 9.41 -31.63 -23.83
CA LEU A 765 8.54 -31.21 -24.93
C LEU A 765 9.12 -31.67 -26.30
N PRO A 766 8.34 -31.68 -27.40
CA PRO A 766 8.84 -32.15 -28.70
C PRO A 766 9.97 -31.29 -29.24
N ASP A 767 11.01 -31.94 -29.80
CA ASP A 767 12.21 -31.28 -30.34
C ASP A 767 11.90 -30.24 -31.44
N LYS A 768 10.73 -30.35 -32.08
CA LYS A 768 10.17 -29.37 -33.03
C LYS A 768 9.96 -27.96 -32.45
N LEU A 769 9.95 -27.81 -31.11
CA LEU A 769 9.89 -26.52 -30.42
C LEU A 769 11.28 -25.97 -30.06
N GLY A 770 12.36 -26.71 -30.31
CA GLY A 770 13.72 -26.33 -29.97
C GLY A 770 14.06 -26.41 -28.47
N SER A 771 15.25 -25.95 -28.10
CA SER A 771 15.71 -25.90 -26.71
C SER A 771 15.07 -24.75 -25.94
N LEU A 772 13.87 -24.99 -25.41
CA LEU A 772 13.14 -24.03 -24.58
C LEU A 772 13.78 -23.89 -23.19
N SER A 773 13.69 -22.68 -22.61
CA SER A 773 14.11 -22.45 -21.22
C SER A 773 13.15 -23.12 -20.23
N LEU A 774 13.56 -23.22 -18.95
CA LEU A 774 12.70 -23.77 -17.89
C LEU A 774 11.44 -22.91 -17.69
N SER A 775 11.54 -21.58 -17.71
CA SER A 775 10.37 -20.68 -17.60
C SER A 775 9.46 -20.81 -18.82
N THR A 776 10.00 -20.88 -20.03
CA THR A 776 9.23 -21.09 -21.26
C THR A 776 8.50 -22.44 -21.27
N THR A 777 9.15 -23.49 -20.77
CA THR A 777 8.54 -24.82 -20.60
C THR A 777 7.42 -24.78 -19.56
N ASN A 778 7.64 -24.07 -18.46
CA ASN A 778 6.64 -23.88 -17.40
C ASN A 778 5.41 -23.12 -17.90
N GLU A 779 5.57 -22.06 -18.70
CA GLU A 779 4.46 -21.31 -19.32
C GLU A 779 3.58 -22.20 -20.20
N ILE A 780 4.18 -22.98 -21.12
CA ILE A 780 3.44 -23.93 -21.96
C ILE A 780 2.70 -24.95 -21.08
N MET A 781 3.40 -25.56 -20.12
CA MET A 781 2.80 -26.60 -19.29
C MET A 781 1.71 -26.06 -18.36
N LYS A 782 1.81 -24.81 -17.89
CA LYS A 782 0.77 -24.15 -17.11
C LYS A 782 -0.48 -23.92 -17.96
N ALA A 783 -0.33 -23.39 -19.17
CA ALA A 783 -1.44 -23.20 -20.11
C ALA A 783 -2.09 -24.54 -20.52
N VAL A 784 -1.30 -25.58 -20.78
CA VAL A 784 -1.80 -26.94 -21.09
C VAL A 784 -2.59 -27.54 -19.92
N VAL A 785 -2.12 -27.41 -18.68
CA VAL A 785 -2.82 -27.93 -17.50
C VAL A 785 -4.10 -27.15 -17.21
N ILE A 786 -4.09 -25.81 -17.37
CA ILE A 786 -5.31 -25.00 -17.25
C ILE A 786 -6.34 -25.42 -18.31
N LEU A 787 -5.96 -25.45 -19.58
CA LEU A 787 -6.85 -25.82 -20.70
C LEU A 787 -7.46 -27.22 -20.52
N LEU A 788 -6.66 -28.21 -20.13
CA LEU A 788 -7.15 -29.58 -19.91
C LEU A 788 -7.98 -29.71 -18.62
N PHE A 789 -7.77 -28.87 -17.60
CA PHE A 789 -8.59 -28.82 -16.38
C PHE A 789 -9.95 -28.16 -16.62
N GLU A 790 -10.00 -27.11 -17.44
CA GLU A 790 -11.24 -26.38 -17.74
C GLU A 790 -12.13 -27.17 -18.71
N GLU A 791 -11.57 -27.73 -19.78
CA GLU A 791 -12.36 -28.42 -20.83
C GLU A 791 -12.52 -29.93 -20.60
N THR A 792 -11.52 -30.61 -20.02
CA THR A 792 -11.47 -32.09 -19.95
C THR A 792 -10.92 -32.66 -18.63
N PRO A 793 -11.36 -32.20 -17.44
CA PRO A 793 -10.72 -32.53 -16.17
C PRO A 793 -10.62 -34.04 -15.88
N ALA A 794 -11.57 -34.84 -16.37
CA ALA A 794 -11.50 -36.31 -16.27
C ALA A 794 -10.29 -36.91 -17.01
N ILE A 795 -9.90 -36.35 -18.16
CA ILE A 795 -8.71 -36.77 -18.92
C ILE A 795 -7.44 -36.33 -18.16
N LEU A 796 -7.43 -35.12 -17.58
CA LEU A 796 -6.31 -34.65 -16.77
C LEU A 796 -6.06 -35.57 -15.55
N HIS A 797 -7.12 -35.93 -14.80
CA HIS A 797 -7.01 -36.91 -13.72
C HIS A 797 -6.54 -38.28 -14.22
N GLN A 798 -7.05 -38.79 -15.34
CA GLN A 798 -6.58 -40.05 -15.93
C GLN A 798 -5.10 -40.01 -16.30
N LEU A 799 -4.60 -38.92 -16.88
CA LEU A 799 -3.17 -38.79 -17.22
C LEU A 799 -2.28 -38.81 -15.96
N PHE A 800 -2.66 -38.10 -14.89
CA PHE A 800 -1.93 -38.14 -13.62
C PHE A 800 -2.02 -39.51 -12.92
N ILE A 801 -3.14 -40.22 -13.04
CA ILE A 801 -3.34 -41.57 -12.50
C ILE A 801 -2.53 -42.63 -13.28
N ASN A 802 -2.40 -42.47 -14.59
CA ASN A 802 -1.73 -43.44 -15.48
C ASN A 802 -0.21 -43.24 -15.55
N HIS A 803 0.28 -41.99 -15.51
CA HIS A 803 1.71 -41.66 -15.69
C HIS A 803 2.43 -41.36 -14.37
N ARG A 804 2.25 -42.24 -13.36
CA ARG A 804 2.84 -42.07 -12.02
C ARG A 804 4.36 -42.08 -12.00
N GLN A 805 4.99 -42.83 -12.92
CA GLN A 805 6.41 -43.21 -12.91
C GLN A 805 7.41 -42.03 -13.09
N GLN A 806 6.96 -40.85 -13.52
CA GLN A 806 7.84 -39.70 -13.77
C GLN A 806 7.59 -38.58 -12.74
N LEU A 807 7.85 -38.87 -11.46
CA LEU A 807 7.55 -37.97 -10.34
C LEU A 807 8.15 -36.56 -10.52
N ALA A 808 9.35 -36.43 -11.09
CA ALA A 808 9.99 -35.14 -11.36
C ALA A 808 9.14 -34.21 -12.25
N ALA A 809 8.45 -34.76 -13.26
CA ALA A 809 7.55 -34.00 -14.12
C ALA A 809 6.28 -33.58 -13.35
N ARG A 810 5.69 -34.49 -12.57
CA ARG A 810 4.47 -34.22 -11.77
C ARG A 810 4.72 -33.15 -10.69
N LEU A 811 5.82 -33.26 -9.96
CA LEU A 811 6.25 -32.27 -8.96
C LEU A 811 6.58 -30.90 -9.57
N GLN A 812 7.11 -30.85 -10.81
CA GLN A 812 7.28 -29.59 -11.54
C GLN A 812 5.93 -28.94 -11.85
N LEU A 813 4.93 -29.70 -12.29
CA LEU A 813 3.58 -29.19 -12.56
C LEU A 813 2.89 -28.64 -11.30
N TYR A 814 3.04 -29.29 -10.13
CA TYR A 814 2.52 -28.74 -8.87
C TYR A 814 3.18 -27.40 -8.50
N GLY A 815 4.48 -27.26 -8.77
CA GLY A 815 5.21 -26.01 -8.56
C GLY A 815 4.61 -24.80 -9.30
N LEU A 816 3.99 -25.01 -10.47
CA LEU A 816 3.40 -23.94 -11.30
C LEU A 816 2.18 -23.25 -10.68
N PHE A 817 1.57 -23.87 -9.67
CA PHE A 817 0.37 -23.41 -8.96
C PHE A 817 0.60 -23.21 -7.46
N SER A 818 1.86 -23.25 -7.00
CA SER A 818 2.27 -23.10 -5.60
C SER A 818 2.05 -21.67 -5.05
N PHE A 819 2.34 -20.66 -5.89
CA PHE A 819 1.93 -19.27 -5.74
C PHE A 819 0.85 -18.98 -6.79
N HIS A 820 -0.27 -18.40 -6.38
CA HIS A 820 -1.47 -18.23 -7.23
C HIS A 820 -2.05 -16.81 -7.14
N ALA A 821 -2.44 -16.28 -8.29
CA ALA A 821 -3.03 -14.96 -8.48
C ALA A 821 -4.52 -15.02 -8.86
N GLY A 822 -5.13 -16.20 -8.99
CA GLY A 822 -6.54 -16.33 -9.38
C GLY A 822 -7.25 -17.62 -8.94
N ILE A 823 -8.58 -17.59 -9.04
CA ILE A 823 -9.48 -18.68 -8.62
C ILE A 823 -9.23 -20.01 -9.36
N PRO A 824 -9.04 -20.06 -10.70
CA PRO A 824 -8.79 -21.32 -11.41
C PRO A 824 -7.54 -22.03 -10.89
N GLU A 825 -6.46 -21.28 -10.65
CA GLU A 825 -5.20 -21.80 -10.11
C GLU A 825 -5.38 -22.42 -8.72
N SER A 826 -6.27 -21.86 -7.88
CA SER A 826 -6.56 -22.43 -6.55
C SER A 826 -7.36 -23.74 -6.62
N HIS A 827 -8.25 -23.92 -7.61
CA HIS A 827 -8.94 -25.19 -7.83
C HIS A 827 -8.05 -26.25 -8.49
N ILE A 828 -7.21 -25.85 -9.45
CA ILE A 828 -6.15 -26.72 -10.00
C ILE A 828 -5.23 -27.16 -8.87
N ARG A 829 -4.75 -26.24 -8.05
CA ARG A 829 -3.97 -26.55 -6.85
C ARG A 829 -4.70 -27.52 -5.94
N GLN A 830 -5.94 -27.28 -5.55
CA GLN A 830 -6.68 -28.17 -4.64
C GLN A 830 -6.87 -29.59 -5.23
N SER A 831 -7.05 -29.69 -6.55
CA SER A 831 -7.14 -30.97 -7.27
C SER A 831 -5.78 -31.70 -7.33
N LEU A 832 -4.68 -30.95 -7.41
CA LEU A 832 -3.32 -31.49 -7.50
C LEU A 832 -2.63 -31.71 -6.14
N ASP A 833 -2.98 -30.96 -5.09
CA ASP A 833 -2.39 -31.02 -3.74
C ASP A 833 -2.56 -32.41 -3.10
N ALA A 834 -3.67 -33.10 -3.41
CA ALA A 834 -3.92 -34.49 -3.02
C ALA A 834 -2.84 -35.46 -3.54
N TYR A 835 -2.29 -35.18 -4.74
CA TYR A 835 -1.14 -35.91 -5.27
C TYR A 835 0.19 -35.29 -4.84
N ALA A 836 0.28 -33.98 -4.60
CA ALA A 836 1.54 -33.31 -4.26
C ALA A 836 2.17 -33.81 -2.95
N VAL A 837 1.36 -34.02 -1.91
CA VAL A 837 1.85 -34.62 -0.64
C VAL A 837 2.25 -36.08 -0.87
N GLN A 838 1.40 -36.84 -1.56
CA GLN A 838 1.66 -38.27 -1.80
C GLN A 838 2.91 -38.49 -2.65
N ASP A 839 3.06 -37.78 -3.77
CA ASP A 839 4.21 -37.85 -4.67
C ASP A 839 5.49 -37.29 -4.05
N SER A 840 5.41 -36.33 -3.11
CA SER A 840 6.60 -35.87 -2.38
C SER A 840 7.12 -36.95 -1.43
N LEU A 841 6.21 -37.68 -0.77
CA LEU A 841 6.56 -38.86 0.03
C LEU A 841 7.01 -40.03 -0.87
N LEU A 842 6.39 -40.21 -2.04
CA LEU A 842 6.75 -41.26 -3.01
C LEU A 842 8.10 -40.99 -3.67
N LEU A 843 8.46 -39.73 -3.93
CA LEU A 843 9.81 -39.35 -4.37
C LEU A 843 10.84 -39.62 -3.28
N LEU A 844 10.53 -39.31 -2.02
CA LEU A 844 11.40 -39.67 -0.89
C LEU A 844 11.58 -41.19 -0.78
N GLN A 845 10.54 -41.99 -1.06
CA GLN A 845 10.63 -43.45 -1.12
C GLN A 845 11.43 -43.95 -2.34
N GLU A 846 11.16 -43.47 -3.56
CA GLU A 846 11.90 -43.85 -4.78
C GLU A 846 13.38 -43.44 -4.74
N THR A 847 13.72 -42.32 -4.08
CA THR A 847 15.10 -41.83 -3.97
C THR A 847 15.90 -42.43 -2.80
N ALA A 848 15.26 -43.10 -1.83
CA ALA A 848 15.90 -43.72 -0.66
C ALA A 848 15.73 -45.25 -0.54
N GLY A 849 14.80 -45.86 -1.31
CA GLY A 849 14.50 -47.29 -1.27
C GLY A 849 13.71 -47.76 -0.04
N ASP A 850 13.67 -49.08 0.16
CA ASP A 850 12.82 -49.77 1.16
C ASP A 850 13.03 -49.39 2.64
N THR A 851 14.06 -48.59 2.93
CA THR A 851 14.45 -48.17 4.29
C THR A 851 13.42 -47.30 5.00
N LEU A 852 12.48 -46.69 4.26
CA LEU A 852 11.62 -45.60 4.73
C LEU A 852 10.36 -46.03 5.53
N HIS A 853 10.42 -47.15 6.25
CA HIS A 853 9.30 -47.70 7.03
C HIS A 853 8.99 -46.98 8.36
N SER A 854 9.66 -45.85 8.68
CA SER A 854 9.22 -44.95 9.75
C SER A 854 9.49 -43.47 9.43
N SER A 855 8.50 -42.62 9.72
CA SER A 855 8.39 -41.24 9.20
C SER A 855 9.50 -40.26 9.63
N MET A 856 10.31 -40.60 10.64
CA MET A 856 11.34 -39.71 11.18
C MET A 856 12.78 -40.23 11.03
N ALA A 857 12.98 -41.55 10.88
CA ALA A 857 14.30 -42.12 10.59
C ALA A 857 14.73 -41.72 9.17
N GLY A 858 13.88 -42.00 8.17
CA GLY A 858 14.12 -41.63 6.77
C GLY A 858 14.25 -40.13 6.53
N LEU A 859 13.77 -39.28 7.45
CA LEU A 859 13.99 -37.83 7.39
C LEU A 859 15.46 -37.46 7.72
N ARG A 860 16.07 -38.14 8.70
CA ARG A 860 17.51 -38.01 9.00
C ARG A 860 18.37 -38.65 7.91
N ASP A 861 17.93 -39.79 7.38
CA ASP A 861 18.68 -40.47 6.32
C ASP A 861 18.58 -39.74 4.97
N ALA A 862 17.47 -39.04 4.68
CA ALA A 862 17.39 -38.11 3.57
C ALA A 862 18.34 -36.90 3.74
N VAL A 863 18.46 -36.32 4.95
CA VAL A 863 19.45 -35.28 5.24
C VAL A 863 20.88 -35.80 5.01
N ARG A 864 21.20 -37.01 5.47
CA ARG A 864 22.52 -37.66 5.26
C ARG A 864 22.80 -37.99 3.79
N PHE A 865 21.79 -38.41 3.04
CA PHE A 865 21.89 -38.65 1.59
C PHE A 865 22.12 -37.35 0.83
N TYR A 866 21.36 -36.30 1.13
CA TYR A 866 21.54 -34.99 0.50
C TYR A 866 22.84 -34.30 0.91
N LYS A 867 23.39 -34.54 2.11
CA LYS A 867 24.72 -34.04 2.54
C LYS A 867 25.81 -34.27 1.47
N GLN A 868 25.79 -35.43 0.81
CA GLN A 868 26.78 -35.82 -0.21
C GLN A 868 26.49 -35.26 -1.62
N ARG A 869 25.36 -34.56 -1.82
CA ARG A 869 24.97 -33.92 -3.08
C ARG A 869 25.57 -32.52 -3.21
N SER A 870 25.49 -31.92 -4.40
CA SER A 870 26.00 -30.58 -4.66
C SER A 870 25.24 -29.52 -3.83
N GLN A 871 25.91 -28.39 -3.54
CA GLN A 871 25.30 -27.28 -2.81
C GLN A 871 23.97 -26.81 -3.44
N THR A 872 23.87 -26.82 -4.77
CA THR A 872 22.64 -26.43 -5.49
C THR A 872 21.49 -27.39 -5.24
N GLU A 873 21.75 -28.71 -5.29
CA GLU A 873 20.75 -29.74 -4.96
C GLU A 873 20.31 -29.64 -3.48
N ARG A 874 21.25 -29.45 -2.55
CA ARG A 874 20.97 -29.32 -1.10
C ARG A 874 20.12 -28.10 -0.80
N LYS A 875 20.50 -26.93 -1.33
CA LYS A 875 19.72 -25.68 -1.17
C LYS A 875 18.31 -25.82 -1.74
N LEU A 876 18.15 -26.46 -2.91
CA LEU A 876 16.85 -26.67 -3.55
C LEU A 876 15.97 -27.73 -2.85
N PHE A 877 16.59 -28.70 -2.15
CA PHE A 877 15.89 -29.67 -1.30
C PHE A 877 15.38 -29.02 -0.01
N TYR A 878 16.27 -28.38 0.76
CA TYR A 878 15.90 -27.75 2.05
C TYR A 878 14.92 -26.58 1.88
N SER A 879 15.08 -25.75 0.84
CA SER A 879 14.18 -24.62 0.58
C SER A 879 12.77 -25.04 0.13
N LYS A 880 12.57 -26.29 -0.29
CA LYS A 880 11.23 -26.86 -0.54
C LYS A 880 10.60 -27.42 0.72
N ILE A 881 11.33 -28.21 1.51
CA ILE A 881 10.80 -28.85 2.73
C ILE A 881 10.47 -27.81 3.82
N LEU A 882 11.32 -26.80 3.99
CA LEU A 882 11.18 -25.83 5.08
C LEU A 882 10.16 -24.71 4.81
N GLN A 883 9.46 -24.72 3.66
CA GLN A 883 8.36 -23.77 3.39
C GLN A 883 7.16 -23.91 4.35
N HIS A 884 7.00 -25.06 4.99
CA HIS A 884 5.88 -25.32 5.91
C HIS A 884 6.32 -25.24 7.39
N PRO A 885 5.87 -24.22 8.17
CA PRO A 885 6.31 -24.03 9.57
C PRO A 885 6.01 -25.21 10.51
N ALA A 886 5.02 -26.05 10.19
CA ALA A 886 4.73 -27.29 10.93
C ALA A 886 5.88 -28.31 10.83
N LEU A 887 6.47 -28.47 9.64
CA LEU A 887 7.64 -29.33 9.45
C LEU A 887 8.87 -28.76 10.17
N VAL A 888 9.06 -27.43 10.16
CA VAL A 888 10.14 -26.77 10.88
C VAL A 888 10.09 -27.06 12.39
N GLN A 889 8.89 -27.03 12.99
CA GLN A 889 8.71 -27.38 14.41
C GLN A 889 9.05 -28.86 14.69
N GLN A 890 8.57 -29.78 13.85
CA GLN A 890 8.83 -31.22 14.02
C GLN A 890 10.31 -31.57 13.80
N MET A 891 10.98 -30.94 12.83
CA MET A 891 12.41 -31.12 12.59
C MET A 891 13.25 -30.57 13.76
N ALA A 892 12.92 -29.40 14.31
CA ALA A 892 13.60 -28.86 15.48
C ALA A 892 13.49 -29.77 16.73
N GLN A 893 12.37 -30.49 16.87
CA GLN A 893 12.11 -31.43 17.98
C GLN A 893 12.76 -32.81 17.82
N HIS A 894 13.11 -33.22 16.59
CA HIS A 894 13.42 -34.63 16.28
C HIS A 894 14.67 -34.86 15.43
N LEU A 895 15.35 -33.83 14.95
CA LEU A 895 16.73 -33.95 14.46
C LEU A 895 17.72 -34.06 15.63
N ASP A 896 18.77 -34.85 15.44
CA ASP A 896 19.99 -34.79 16.25
C ASP A 896 20.87 -33.61 15.80
N ASP A 897 21.81 -33.16 16.64
CA ASP A 897 22.63 -31.98 16.35
C ASP A 897 23.49 -32.14 15.09
N ASP A 898 23.98 -33.35 14.78
CA ASP A 898 24.74 -33.59 13.56
C ASP A 898 23.85 -33.47 12.30
N ALA A 899 22.64 -34.05 12.27
CA ALA A 899 21.73 -33.85 11.14
C ALA A 899 21.28 -32.38 11.01
N PHE A 900 21.08 -31.67 12.12
CA PHE A 900 20.80 -30.23 12.11
C PHE A 900 21.98 -29.43 11.52
N LEU A 901 23.21 -29.67 11.98
CA LEU A 901 24.40 -28.98 11.46
C LEU A 901 24.68 -29.33 9.98
N ASP A 902 24.40 -30.57 9.56
CA ASP A 902 24.49 -31.02 8.17
C ASP A 902 23.49 -30.33 7.23
N MET A 903 22.34 -29.88 7.74
CA MET A 903 21.45 -28.98 7.01
C MET A 903 22.00 -27.56 6.92
N MET A 904 22.62 -27.07 8.00
CA MET A 904 23.10 -25.69 8.09
C MET A 904 24.37 -25.40 7.28
N GLN A 905 25.11 -26.42 6.82
CA GLN A 905 26.43 -26.28 6.17
C GLN A 905 26.53 -25.24 5.03
N ASP A 906 25.44 -25.05 4.28
CA ASP A 906 25.36 -24.17 3.11
C ASP A 906 24.78 -22.76 3.41
N THR A 907 24.48 -22.49 4.68
CA THR A 907 23.73 -21.29 5.11
C THR A 907 24.66 -20.12 5.37
N HIS A 908 24.38 -18.97 4.76
CA HIS A 908 25.15 -17.76 4.96
C HIS A 908 24.61 -16.93 6.13
N LEU A 909 25.30 -16.97 7.28
CA LEU A 909 24.89 -16.24 8.49
C LEU A 909 25.38 -14.78 8.55
N GLY A 910 26.19 -14.33 7.59
CA GLY A 910 26.72 -12.96 7.51
C GLY A 910 27.96 -12.66 8.36
N TRP A 911 28.32 -13.53 9.32
CA TRP A 911 29.42 -13.28 10.27
C TRP A 911 30.51 -14.38 10.33
N THR A 912 30.32 -15.50 9.64
CA THR A 912 31.27 -16.63 9.55
C THR A 912 31.39 -17.15 8.10
N GLY A 913 32.57 -17.70 7.76
CA GLY A 913 32.80 -18.46 6.53
C GLY A 913 32.74 -20.00 6.71
N ASN A 914 32.62 -20.49 7.95
CA ASN A 914 32.34 -21.89 8.26
C ASN A 914 31.14 -21.92 9.21
N THR A 915 29.96 -22.24 8.68
CA THR A 915 28.70 -22.18 9.43
C THR A 915 28.52 -23.35 10.40
N VAL A 916 29.06 -24.53 10.09
CA VAL A 916 28.93 -25.74 10.94
C VAL A 916 29.64 -25.52 12.28
N ASP A 917 30.94 -25.24 12.25
CA ASP A 917 31.72 -25.15 13.47
C ASP A 917 31.41 -23.85 14.24
N ALA A 918 31.00 -22.78 13.54
CA ALA A 918 30.48 -21.58 14.16
C ALA A 918 29.18 -21.79 14.95
N LEU A 919 28.22 -22.56 14.41
CA LEU A 919 26.98 -22.86 15.14
C LEU A 919 27.23 -23.82 16.31
N ARG A 920 28.10 -24.81 16.12
CA ARG A 920 28.53 -25.74 17.18
C ARG A 920 29.23 -25.00 18.33
N GLU A 921 30.19 -24.14 18.03
CA GLU A 921 30.93 -23.33 19.01
C GLU A 921 30.02 -22.31 19.71
N LEU A 922 29.08 -21.70 18.99
CA LEU A 922 28.07 -20.80 19.57
C LEU A 922 27.12 -21.53 20.51
N GLN A 923 26.58 -22.68 20.09
CA GLN A 923 25.68 -23.50 20.90
C GLN A 923 26.38 -23.94 22.20
N GLN A 924 27.62 -24.43 22.11
CA GLN A 924 28.42 -24.80 23.28
C GLN A 924 28.66 -23.63 24.24
N LEU A 925 28.97 -22.43 23.73
CA LEU A 925 29.09 -21.24 24.58
C LEU A 925 27.77 -20.89 25.28
N LEU A 926 26.64 -20.91 24.57
CA LEU A 926 25.35 -20.58 25.17
C LEU A 926 24.90 -21.64 26.19
N GLU A 927 25.24 -22.91 25.96
CA GLU A 927 24.99 -24.00 26.90
C GLU A 927 25.88 -23.94 28.16
N THR A 928 27.11 -23.41 28.12
CA THR A 928 27.93 -23.25 29.34
C THR A 928 27.45 -22.11 30.25
N LEU A 929 26.75 -21.12 29.70
CA LEU A 929 26.15 -20.01 30.45
C LEU A 929 24.85 -20.38 31.20
N LEU A 930 24.35 -21.62 31.05
CA LEU A 930 23.17 -22.13 31.75
C LEU A 930 23.55 -23.27 32.71
N PRO A 931 23.06 -23.28 33.97
CA PRO A 931 23.51 -24.24 34.99
C PRO A 931 22.84 -25.61 34.90
N GLY A 932 21.55 -25.67 34.56
CA GLY A 932 20.75 -26.91 34.57
C GLY A 932 20.64 -27.59 33.20
N SER A 933 20.24 -28.86 33.20
CA SER A 933 20.11 -29.69 31.98
C SER A 933 18.85 -29.38 31.17
N HIS A 934 17.72 -29.15 31.85
CA HIS A 934 16.44 -28.84 31.22
C HIS A 934 16.47 -27.46 30.53
N GLU A 935 17.19 -26.49 31.10
CA GLU A 935 17.45 -25.19 30.50
C GLU A 935 18.26 -25.30 29.20
N LYS A 936 19.22 -26.24 29.14
CA LYS A 936 19.99 -26.53 27.92
C LYS A 936 19.13 -27.23 26.86
N GLU A 937 18.27 -28.17 27.23
CA GLU A 937 17.32 -28.79 26.30
C GLU A 937 16.35 -27.76 25.68
N GLN A 938 15.83 -26.82 26.48
CA GLN A 938 15.03 -25.70 25.98
C GLN A 938 15.84 -24.76 25.06
N LEU A 939 17.09 -24.48 25.41
CA LEU A 939 17.99 -23.68 24.57
C LEU A 939 18.25 -24.36 23.23
N GLN A 940 18.56 -25.67 23.21
CA GLN A 940 18.78 -26.45 21.99
C GLN A 940 17.57 -26.42 21.08
N LEU A 941 16.36 -26.66 21.61
CA LEU A 941 15.13 -26.62 20.83
C LEU A 941 14.88 -25.23 20.21
N ALA A 942 15.09 -24.15 20.97
CA ALA A 942 14.98 -22.78 20.47
C ALA A 942 16.06 -22.48 19.40
N PHE A 943 17.30 -22.91 19.65
CA PHE A 943 18.45 -22.71 18.76
C PHE A 943 18.25 -23.41 17.40
N ARG A 944 17.90 -24.70 17.39
CA ARG A 944 17.61 -25.45 16.15
C ARG A 944 16.43 -24.82 15.40
N ARG A 945 15.37 -24.43 16.10
CA ARG A 945 14.17 -23.82 15.49
C ARG A 945 14.46 -22.46 14.82
N PHE A 946 15.21 -21.58 15.47
CA PHE A 946 15.61 -20.29 14.88
C PHE A 946 16.37 -20.48 13.57
N HIS A 947 17.33 -21.40 13.56
CA HIS A 947 18.18 -21.67 12.41
C HIS A 947 17.48 -22.38 11.25
N LEU A 948 16.56 -23.32 11.54
CA LEU A 948 15.72 -23.94 10.50
C LEU A 948 14.72 -22.94 9.89
N LEU A 949 14.20 -21.98 10.67
CA LEU A 949 13.40 -20.87 10.13
C LEU A 949 14.22 -19.94 9.22
N LEU A 950 15.49 -19.70 9.56
CA LEU A 950 16.44 -18.92 8.73
C LEU A 950 16.76 -19.66 7.42
N LEU A 951 17.09 -20.96 7.47
CA LEU A 951 17.34 -21.80 6.30
C LEU A 951 16.09 -21.95 5.41
N GLY A 952 14.90 -21.97 6.00
CA GLY A 952 13.62 -21.95 5.28
C GLY A 952 13.19 -20.59 4.72
N GLY A 953 13.96 -19.52 4.96
CA GLY A 953 13.65 -18.17 4.48
C GLY A 953 12.58 -17.41 5.28
N HIS A 954 12.13 -17.91 6.43
CA HIS A 954 11.15 -17.24 7.30
C HIS A 954 11.78 -16.17 8.20
N ILE A 955 13.09 -16.25 8.43
CA ILE A 955 13.86 -15.24 9.17
C ILE A 955 15.02 -14.78 8.28
N HIS A 956 15.08 -13.47 8.01
CA HIS A 956 16.19 -12.87 7.26
C HIS A 956 17.22 -12.26 8.21
N VAL A 957 18.49 -12.53 7.91
CA VAL A 957 19.67 -11.98 8.59
C VAL A 957 20.57 -11.39 7.51
N TYR A 958 21.05 -10.17 7.75
CA TYR A 958 21.85 -9.40 6.77
C TYR A 958 23.30 -9.21 7.22
N ASP A 959 23.51 -9.07 8.53
CA ASP A 959 24.81 -8.82 9.14
C ASP A 959 24.90 -9.42 10.57
N THR A 960 26.09 -9.30 11.17
CA THR A 960 26.42 -9.71 12.54
C THR A 960 25.46 -9.13 13.60
N ARG A 961 25.04 -7.86 13.48
CA ARG A 961 24.13 -7.20 14.43
C ARG A 961 22.70 -7.70 14.24
N SER A 962 22.18 -7.75 13.02
CA SER A 962 20.85 -8.29 12.70
C SER A 962 20.69 -9.73 13.19
N TYR A 963 21.73 -10.58 13.06
CA TYR A 963 21.75 -11.90 13.67
C TYR A 963 21.58 -11.82 15.21
N ALA A 964 22.47 -11.09 15.89
CA ALA A 964 22.48 -10.99 17.34
C ALA A 964 21.14 -10.47 17.91
N THR A 965 20.62 -9.37 17.36
CA THR A 965 19.36 -8.76 17.80
C THR A 965 18.17 -9.70 17.59
N ARG A 966 18.06 -10.35 16.42
CA ARG A 966 16.95 -11.28 16.12
C ARG A 966 17.01 -12.55 16.95
N PHE A 967 18.21 -13.07 17.22
CA PHE A 967 18.41 -14.26 18.03
C PHE A 967 18.01 -14.04 19.50
N LEU A 968 18.46 -12.94 20.12
CA LEU A 968 18.09 -12.59 21.49
C LEU A 968 16.59 -12.29 21.64
N ALA A 969 15.99 -11.59 20.67
CA ALA A 969 14.55 -11.36 20.63
C ALA A 969 13.75 -12.67 20.49
N PHE A 970 14.18 -13.59 19.63
CA PHE A 970 13.56 -14.90 19.45
C PHE A 970 13.59 -15.72 20.74
N ILE A 971 14.75 -15.83 21.41
CA ILE A 971 14.85 -16.55 22.69
C ILE A 971 13.94 -15.92 23.75
N THR A 972 13.90 -14.59 23.85
CA THR A 972 13.02 -13.86 24.80
C THR A 972 11.54 -14.16 24.55
N ALA A 973 11.12 -14.26 23.28
CA ALA A 973 9.74 -14.57 22.91
C ALA A 973 9.38 -16.08 23.04
N THR A 974 10.31 -17.00 22.74
CA THR A 974 10.01 -18.44 22.68
C THR A 974 10.41 -19.25 23.91
N ALA A 975 11.36 -18.76 24.71
CA ALA A 975 11.91 -19.47 25.86
C ALA A 975 12.21 -18.49 27.05
N PRO A 976 11.19 -17.76 27.55
CA PRO A 976 11.37 -16.68 28.52
C PRO A 976 11.99 -17.12 29.87
N VAL A 977 11.88 -18.41 30.22
CA VAL A 977 12.48 -18.98 31.45
C VAL A 977 14.01 -18.93 31.43
N ILE A 978 14.62 -19.21 30.26
CA ILE A 978 16.09 -19.22 30.08
C ILE A 978 16.64 -17.89 29.56
N ALA A 979 15.80 -17.05 28.95
CA ALA A 979 16.21 -15.79 28.33
C ALA A 979 16.93 -14.85 29.30
N ASN A 980 16.32 -14.55 30.45
CA ASN A 980 16.91 -13.63 31.43
C ASN A 980 18.24 -14.14 32.03
N PRO A 981 18.36 -15.41 32.48
CA PRO A 981 19.65 -15.98 32.87
C PRO A 981 20.71 -15.88 31.76
N LEU A 982 20.38 -16.29 30.54
CA LEU A 982 21.32 -16.34 29.40
C LEU A 982 21.81 -14.94 29.01
N ILE A 983 20.91 -13.95 28.92
CA ILE A 983 21.25 -12.57 28.56
C ILE A 983 22.12 -11.92 29.65
N ASN A 984 21.79 -12.13 30.92
CA ASN A 984 22.59 -11.62 32.04
C ASN A 984 24.01 -12.21 32.05
N GLN A 985 24.15 -13.52 31.85
CA GLN A 985 25.45 -14.18 31.77
C GLN A 985 26.25 -13.77 30.52
N LEU A 986 25.59 -13.62 29.35
CA LEU A 986 26.22 -13.09 28.13
C LEU A 986 26.79 -11.68 28.35
N ALA A 987 26.04 -10.76 28.94
CA ALA A 987 26.51 -9.40 29.22
C ALA A 987 27.67 -9.37 30.23
N GLN A 988 27.58 -10.15 31.31
CA GLN A 988 28.64 -10.27 32.32
C GLN A 988 29.92 -10.92 31.75
N SER A 989 29.79 -11.79 30.74
CA SER A 989 30.92 -12.50 30.13
C SER A 989 31.93 -11.59 29.40
N ILE A 990 31.60 -10.32 29.11
CA ILE A 990 32.49 -9.34 28.45
C ILE A 990 33.88 -9.27 29.11
N HIS A 991 33.94 -9.39 30.43
CA HIS A 991 35.18 -9.22 31.20
C HIS A 991 35.96 -10.51 31.45
N HIS A 992 35.40 -11.67 31.07
CA HIS A 992 35.94 -13.00 31.46
C HIS A 992 35.98 -14.02 30.31
N ILE A 993 35.15 -13.87 29.28
CA ILE A 993 35.11 -14.72 28.08
C ILE A 993 35.55 -13.86 26.88
N THR A 994 36.83 -13.95 26.53
CA THR A 994 37.40 -13.15 25.44
C THR A 994 37.13 -13.78 24.08
N ALA A 995 36.75 -12.99 23.07
CA ALA A 995 36.55 -13.49 21.71
C ALA A 995 37.83 -14.03 21.03
N LEU A 996 39.00 -13.92 21.67
CA LEU A 996 40.26 -14.54 21.22
C LEU A 996 40.37 -16.02 21.55
N SER A 997 39.57 -16.57 22.48
CA SER A 997 39.59 -17.99 22.83
C SER A 997 38.71 -18.87 21.94
N TYR A 998 38.15 -18.30 20.86
CA TYR A 998 37.21 -18.95 19.94
C TYR A 998 37.65 -18.73 18.49
N THR A 999 37.47 -19.74 17.63
CA THR A 999 37.98 -19.72 16.25
C THR A 999 36.95 -19.28 15.21
N HIS A 1000 35.66 -19.55 15.43
CA HIS A 1000 34.61 -19.31 14.44
C HIS A 1000 33.59 -18.25 14.91
N ILE A 1001 33.31 -18.16 16.21
CA ILE A 1001 32.40 -17.15 16.79
C ILE A 1001 33.07 -15.83 17.17
N ARG A 1002 34.37 -15.68 16.96
CA ARG A 1002 35.16 -14.47 17.30
C ARG A 1002 34.56 -13.16 16.78
N ASN A 1003 33.87 -13.19 15.63
CA ASN A 1003 33.23 -12.01 15.04
C ASN A 1003 31.87 -11.68 15.68
N ILE A 1004 31.11 -12.71 16.09
CA ILE A 1004 29.73 -12.55 16.59
C ILE A 1004 29.69 -12.42 18.11
N LEU A 1005 30.62 -13.03 18.86
CA LEU A 1005 30.59 -13.02 20.32
C LEU A 1005 30.65 -11.59 20.92
N PRO A 1006 31.55 -10.68 20.50
CA PRO A 1006 31.55 -9.31 20.99
C PRO A 1006 30.23 -8.56 20.70
N VAL A 1007 29.59 -8.87 19.57
CA VAL A 1007 28.33 -8.25 19.15
C VAL A 1007 27.16 -8.81 19.96
N LEU A 1008 27.08 -10.13 20.16
CA LEU A 1008 26.10 -10.77 21.06
C LEU A 1008 26.23 -10.25 22.49
N GLN A 1009 27.46 -10.16 23.00
CA GLN A 1009 27.76 -9.59 24.32
C GLN A 1009 27.30 -8.12 24.40
N GLN A 1010 27.65 -7.28 23.41
CA GLN A 1010 27.23 -5.89 23.35
C GLN A 1010 25.69 -5.74 23.27
N GLN A 1011 25.02 -6.56 22.45
CA GLN A 1011 23.56 -6.55 22.35
C GLN A 1011 22.88 -7.06 23.63
N ALA A 1012 23.48 -8.03 24.34
CA ALA A 1012 22.99 -8.49 25.64
C ALA A 1012 23.10 -7.38 26.70
N THR A 1013 24.23 -6.67 26.77
CA THR A 1013 24.38 -5.50 27.66
C THR A 1013 23.39 -4.40 27.30
N ALA A 1014 23.22 -4.08 26.02
CA ALA A 1014 22.23 -3.11 25.57
C ALA A 1014 20.79 -3.51 25.95
N HIS A 1015 20.43 -4.80 25.84
CA HIS A 1015 19.14 -5.34 26.24
C HIS A 1015 18.89 -5.20 27.75
N ILE A 1016 19.91 -5.44 28.59
CA ILE A 1016 19.83 -5.22 30.05
C ILE A 1016 19.69 -3.73 30.36
N THR A 1017 20.51 -2.86 29.75
CA THR A 1017 20.44 -1.42 29.97
C THR A 1017 19.09 -0.84 29.53
N ALA A 1018 18.54 -1.30 28.40
CA ALA A 1018 17.20 -0.94 27.95
C ALA A 1018 16.12 -1.39 28.95
N SER A 1019 16.17 -2.65 29.42
CA SER A 1019 15.23 -3.19 30.41
C SER A 1019 15.29 -2.44 31.76
N GLN A 1020 16.49 -2.13 32.25
CA GLN A 1020 16.69 -1.32 33.46
C GLN A 1020 16.19 0.11 33.27
N HIS A 1021 16.45 0.73 32.11
CA HIS A 1021 15.95 2.07 31.81
C HIS A 1021 14.43 2.10 31.71
N GLN A 1022 13.83 1.09 31.06
CA GLN A 1022 12.38 0.90 30.97
C GLN A 1022 11.74 0.75 32.35
N GLN A 1023 12.39 0.03 33.27
CA GLN A 1023 11.94 -0.06 34.66
C GLN A 1023 12.01 1.29 35.38
N LEU A 1024 13.11 2.03 35.27
CA LEU A 1024 13.25 3.36 35.90
C LEU A 1024 12.23 4.38 35.36
N LEU A 1025 11.96 4.36 34.06
CA LEU A 1025 10.90 5.17 33.43
C LEU A 1025 9.51 4.75 33.92
N ARG A 1026 9.28 3.44 34.05
CA ARG A 1026 8.03 2.86 34.57
C ARG A 1026 7.79 3.27 36.03
N GLU A 1027 8.84 3.26 36.86
CA GLU A 1027 8.79 3.68 38.25
C GLU A 1027 8.59 5.21 38.37
N SER A 1028 9.27 6.02 37.55
CA SER A 1028 9.12 7.49 37.58
C SER A 1028 7.72 7.99 37.18
N LEU A 1029 7.13 7.44 36.10
CA LEU A 1029 5.75 7.75 35.74
C LEU A 1029 4.76 7.26 36.81
N TYR A 1030 5.00 6.10 37.41
CA TYR A 1030 4.16 5.59 38.50
C TYR A 1030 4.26 6.43 39.78
N GLU A 1031 5.43 6.99 40.12
CA GLU A 1031 5.56 7.89 41.26
C GLU A 1031 4.79 9.21 41.06
N LYS A 1032 4.80 9.79 39.85
CA LYS A 1032 3.91 10.91 39.50
C LYS A 1032 2.44 10.52 39.72
N ASP A 1033 2.05 9.29 39.37
CA ASP A 1033 0.68 8.81 39.52
C ASP A 1033 0.26 8.61 40.98
N ARG A 1034 1.13 8.07 41.84
CA ARG A 1034 0.89 8.02 43.29
C ARG A 1034 0.66 9.42 43.86
N GLN A 1035 1.42 10.41 43.41
CA GLN A 1035 1.32 11.81 43.87
C GLN A 1035 0.05 12.52 43.34
N LEU A 1036 -0.31 12.31 42.06
CA LEU A 1036 -1.50 12.89 41.45
C LEU A 1036 -2.81 12.27 41.97
N THR A 1037 -2.80 10.97 42.30
CA THR A 1037 -4.02 10.23 42.68
C THR A 1037 -4.26 10.14 44.19
N GLY A 1038 -3.38 10.69 45.03
CA GLY A 1038 -3.59 10.77 46.47
C GLY A 1038 -2.59 11.61 47.25
N THR A 1039 -3.04 12.08 48.42
CA THR A 1039 -2.15 12.38 49.56
C THR A 1039 -1.34 11.13 49.96
N PRO A 1040 -0.21 11.30 50.68
CA PRO A 1040 0.86 10.31 50.76
C PRO A 1040 0.42 8.91 51.21
N PRO A 1041 1.21 7.85 50.87
CA PRO A 1041 1.01 6.53 51.47
C PRO A 1041 1.00 6.66 53.00
N SER A 1042 0.11 5.91 53.66
CA SER A 1042 0.07 5.84 55.12
C SER A 1042 1.34 5.17 55.63
N SER A 1043 2.32 5.99 56.01
CA SER A 1043 3.49 5.56 56.73
C SER A 1043 3.08 4.90 58.04
N GLY A 1044 3.46 3.64 58.24
CA GLY A 1044 3.91 3.22 59.56
C GLY A 1044 5.04 4.18 60.00
N PRO A 1045 5.15 4.50 61.30
CA PRO A 1045 5.75 5.73 61.81
C PRO A 1045 7.05 6.18 61.10
N SER A 1046 7.23 7.46 60.81
CA SER A 1046 7.36 8.49 61.87
C SER A 1046 6.87 9.89 61.48
N ALA A 1047 6.88 10.80 62.48
CA ALA A 1047 6.34 12.18 62.51
C ALA A 1047 6.97 13.17 61.48
N GLU A 1048 6.49 14.42 61.27
CA GLU A 1048 5.67 15.32 62.13
C GLU A 1048 5.04 16.52 61.34
N LYS A 1049 3.81 17.00 61.71
CA LYS A 1049 3.20 18.38 61.59
C LYS A 1049 3.23 19.19 60.25
N GLU A 1050 2.31 20.12 59.91
CA GLU A 1050 1.05 20.66 60.52
C GLU A 1050 0.03 21.19 59.44
N LEU A 1051 -0.92 22.08 59.79
CA LEU A 1051 -2.21 22.36 59.07
C LEU A 1051 -2.24 23.56 58.04
N PRO A 1052 -3.35 23.76 57.25
CA PRO A 1052 -3.34 24.50 55.97
C PRO A 1052 -4.13 25.87 55.87
N PRO A 1053 -5.24 26.05 55.11
CA PRO A 1053 -5.30 26.90 53.91
C PRO A 1053 -6.25 28.14 54.01
N PRO A 1054 -6.34 28.98 52.96
CA PRO A 1054 -7.57 29.08 52.11
C PRO A 1054 -7.26 29.51 50.62
N ARG A 1055 -8.15 29.73 49.61
CA ARG A 1055 -9.61 29.55 49.34
C ARG A 1055 -9.95 29.69 47.82
N ASN A 1056 -11.11 29.17 47.38
CA ASN A 1056 -12.19 29.75 46.50
C ASN A 1056 -11.90 30.75 45.34
N LYS A 1057 -12.67 30.80 44.22
CA LYS A 1057 -13.75 29.92 43.68
C LYS A 1057 -14.19 30.34 42.24
N ASP A 1058 -15.21 29.64 41.73
CA ASP A 1058 -16.17 29.96 40.64
C ASP A 1058 -15.58 29.94 39.20
N ALA A 1059 -15.97 29.13 38.21
CA ALA A 1059 -17.10 28.21 37.89
C ALA A 1059 -18.12 28.75 36.85
N ASP A 1060 -18.40 27.90 35.85
CA ASP A 1060 -19.53 27.89 34.91
C ASP A 1060 -19.68 29.08 33.90
N THR A 1061 -20.27 28.91 32.70
CA THR A 1061 -20.90 27.75 32.03
C THR A 1061 -20.81 27.82 30.49
N TRP A 1062 -20.89 26.65 29.81
CA TRP A 1062 -21.29 26.54 28.39
C TRP A 1062 -22.29 25.39 28.20
N ALA A 1063 -23.32 25.55 27.35
CA ALA A 1063 -24.23 24.46 26.96
C ALA A 1063 -25.06 24.74 25.66
N LYS A 1064 -25.28 23.67 24.85
CA LYS A 1064 -26.28 23.46 23.75
C LYS A 1064 -25.96 24.04 22.34
N VAL A 1065 -26.33 23.44 21.16
CA VAL A 1065 -26.45 22.03 20.67
C VAL A 1065 -26.80 21.94 19.14
N LYS A 1066 -26.08 21.12 18.32
CA LYS A 1066 -26.34 20.48 16.96
C LYS A 1066 -27.01 21.25 15.77
N LYS A 1067 -27.11 20.75 14.49
CA LYS A 1067 -26.22 20.09 13.46
C LYS A 1067 -27.02 19.82 12.12
N LEU A 1068 -26.36 19.40 11.00
CA LEU A 1068 -26.88 18.99 9.64
C LEU A 1068 -27.35 20.15 8.70
N PRO A 1069 -27.53 19.99 7.35
CA PRO A 1069 -27.60 18.78 6.48
C PRO A 1069 -26.71 18.78 5.18
N LEU A 1070 -27.03 17.89 4.20
CA LEU A 1070 -26.55 17.67 2.80
C LEU A 1070 -25.14 18.16 2.38
N GLU A 1071 -24.29 17.25 1.87
CA GLU A 1071 -22.92 17.53 1.39
C GLU A 1071 -22.86 18.21 0.02
N THR A 1072 -23.36 19.44 0.00
CA THR A 1072 -22.69 20.57 -0.63
C THR A 1072 -21.16 20.42 -0.63
N ILE A 1073 -20.54 20.52 -1.79
CA ILE A 1073 -19.09 20.69 -1.92
C ILE A 1073 -18.79 22.16 -1.61
N TYR A 1074 -18.29 22.43 -0.42
CA TYR A 1074 -17.87 23.78 -0.03
C TYR A 1074 -16.53 24.10 -0.69
N THR A 1075 -16.44 25.26 -1.34
CA THR A 1075 -15.19 25.76 -1.90
C THR A 1075 -14.96 27.22 -1.52
N GLY A 1076 -13.78 27.54 -1.00
CA GLY A 1076 -13.37 28.90 -0.59
C GLY A 1076 -12.97 29.81 -1.76
N ASN A 1077 -13.07 29.33 -3.00
CA ASN A 1077 -12.73 30.05 -4.22
C ASN A 1077 -13.93 30.32 -5.14
N ALA A 1078 -15.17 30.20 -4.63
CA ALA A 1078 -16.37 30.18 -5.44
C ALA A 1078 -16.53 31.39 -6.37
N GLY A 1079 -15.96 32.54 -5.99
CA GLY A 1079 -15.97 33.77 -6.78
C GLY A 1079 -15.14 33.72 -8.07
N LEU A 1080 -14.27 32.71 -8.24
CA LEU A 1080 -13.53 32.37 -9.47
C LEU A 1080 -14.40 32.42 -10.74
N ILE A 1081 -15.70 32.14 -10.61
CA ILE A 1081 -16.70 32.30 -11.68
C ILE A 1081 -16.71 33.67 -12.37
N ILE A 1082 -16.34 34.78 -11.70
CA ILE A 1082 -16.33 36.12 -12.31
C ILE A 1082 -15.36 36.19 -13.51
N LEU A 1083 -14.31 35.37 -13.50
CA LEU A 1083 -13.26 35.31 -14.53
C LEU A 1083 -13.69 34.58 -15.82
N HIS A 1084 -14.85 33.91 -15.84
CA HIS A 1084 -15.23 33.00 -16.94
C HIS A 1084 -15.12 33.53 -18.37
N PRO A 1085 -15.41 34.82 -18.69
CA PRO A 1085 -15.30 35.32 -20.07
C PRO A 1085 -13.84 35.48 -20.54
N PHE A 1086 -12.88 35.53 -19.60
CA PHE A 1086 -11.47 35.83 -19.85
C PHE A 1086 -10.63 34.55 -19.94
N LEU A 1087 -11.06 33.45 -19.30
CA LEU A 1087 -10.35 32.17 -19.31
C LEU A 1087 -10.03 31.67 -20.74
N PRO A 1088 -10.94 31.75 -21.75
CA PRO A 1088 -10.64 31.24 -23.08
C PRO A 1088 -9.53 32.00 -23.80
N TYR A 1089 -9.47 33.32 -23.61
CA TYR A 1089 -8.38 34.13 -24.15
C TYR A 1089 -7.06 33.86 -23.42
N GLY A 1090 -7.10 33.75 -22.09
CA GLY A 1090 -5.93 33.44 -21.27
C GLY A 1090 -5.30 32.09 -21.64
N PHE A 1091 -6.09 31.02 -21.62
CA PHE A 1091 -5.59 29.67 -21.91
C PHE A 1091 -5.15 29.52 -23.38
N LYS A 1092 -5.81 30.19 -24.34
CA LYS A 1092 -5.37 30.16 -25.75
C LYS A 1092 -4.05 30.90 -25.95
N ARG A 1093 -3.81 32.01 -25.24
CA ARG A 1093 -2.53 32.74 -25.26
C ARG A 1093 -1.37 31.96 -24.62
N LEU A 1094 -1.65 31.01 -23.73
CA LEU A 1094 -0.67 30.06 -23.18
C LEU A 1094 -0.53 28.76 -24.01
N GLY A 1095 -1.30 28.59 -25.08
CA GLY A 1095 -1.33 27.35 -25.86
C GLY A 1095 -1.94 26.13 -25.14
N LEU A 1096 -2.60 26.34 -23.98
CA LEU A 1096 -3.23 25.27 -23.21
C LEU A 1096 -4.52 24.76 -23.88
N VAL A 1097 -5.20 25.64 -24.62
CA VAL A 1097 -6.37 25.31 -25.44
C VAL A 1097 -6.17 25.76 -26.89
N ASN A 1098 -6.71 24.98 -27.82
CA ASN A 1098 -6.86 25.33 -29.23
C ASN A 1098 -8.33 25.75 -29.51
N ASP A 1099 -8.79 25.65 -30.76
CA ASP A 1099 -10.18 25.96 -31.15
C ASP A 1099 -11.18 24.81 -30.89
N GLU A 1100 -10.72 23.65 -30.41
CA GLU A 1100 -11.53 22.46 -30.11
C GLU A 1100 -11.55 22.11 -28.60
N GLY A 1101 -10.57 22.56 -27.81
CA GLY A 1101 -10.51 22.31 -26.37
C GLY A 1101 -9.08 22.35 -25.82
N PHE A 1102 -8.84 21.68 -24.69
CA PHE A 1102 -7.48 21.52 -24.14
C PHE A 1102 -6.60 20.64 -25.03
N VAL A 1103 -5.36 21.08 -25.29
CA VAL A 1103 -4.48 20.42 -26.27
C VAL A 1103 -3.96 19.06 -25.83
N ASN A 1104 -3.84 18.83 -24.52
CA ASN A 1104 -3.55 17.53 -23.90
C ASN A 1104 -3.93 17.56 -22.39
N ARG A 1105 -3.81 16.43 -21.70
CA ARG A 1105 -4.22 16.31 -20.29
C ARG A 1105 -3.30 17.07 -19.31
N GLU A 1106 -2.02 17.18 -19.62
CA GLU A 1106 -1.05 17.98 -18.83
C GLU A 1106 -1.43 19.47 -18.87
N ALA A 1107 -1.77 20.00 -20.05
CA ALA A 1107 -2.28 21.36 -20.22
C ALA A 1107 -3.61 21.60 -19.49
N GLN A 1108 -4.44 20.57 -19.34
CA GLN A 1108 -5.69 20.64 -18.60
C GLN A 1108 -5.45 20.67 -17.07
N HIS A 1109 -4.56 19.82 -16.55
CA HIS A 1109 -4.08 19.90 -15.16
C HIS A 1109 -3.41 21.25 -14.89
N ARG A 1110 -2.68 21.79 -15.87
CA ARG A 1110 -2.03 23.10 -15.82
C ARG A 1110 -3.03 24.25 -15.76
N GLY A 1111 -4.11 24.17 -16.51
CA GLY A 1111 -5.26 25.08 -16.39
C GLY A 1111 -5.87 25.09 -14.98
N VAL A 1112 -6.06 23.92 -14.36
CA VAL A 1112 -6.64 23.79 -13.00
C VAL A 1112 -5.82 24.55 -11.95
N HIS A 1113 -4.48 24.40 -11.97
CA HIS A 1113 -3.58 25.12 -11.06
C HIS A 1113 -3.53 26.63 -11.36
N LEU A 1114 -3.54 27.03 -12.63
CA LEU A 1114 -3.58 28.46 -13.02
C LEU A 1114 -4.83 29.17 -12.51
N LEU A 1115 -5.99 28.49 -12.50
CA LEU A 1115 -7.21 29.03 -11.88
C LEU A 1115 -7.03 29.27 -10.37
N GLN A 1116 -6.33 28.40 -9.65
CA GLN A 1116 -6.12 28.57 -8.20
C GLN A 1116 -5.07 29.66 -7.90
N TYR A 1117 -4.03 29.75 -8.73
CA TYR A 1117 -3.06 30.85 -8.70
C TYR A 1117 -3.76 32.21 -8.88
N MET A 1118 -4.71 32.33 -9.82
CA MET A 1118 -5.52 33.55 -10.01
C MET A 1118 -6.42 33.91 -8.82
N VAL A 1119 -6.73 32.98 -7.91
CA VAL A 1119 -7.54 33.24 -6.71
C VAL A 1119 -6.68 33.74 -5.54
N ASN A 1120 -5.50 33.16 -5.30
CA ASN A 1120 -4.73 33.43 -4.07
C ASN A 1120 -3.20 33.59 -4.23
N GLY A 1121 -2.66 33.52 -5.44
CA GLY A 1121 -1.24 33.77 -5.75
C GLY A 1121 -0.24 32.72 -5.25
N LYS A 1122 -0.69 31.58 -4.71
CA LYS A 1122 0.16 30.45 -4.29
C LYS A 1122 0.25 29.40 -5.41
N GLU A 1123 1.25 28.52 -5.32
CA GLU A 1123 1.55 27.50 -6.34
C GLU A 1123 1.37 26.05 -5.85
N VAL A 1124 1.01 25.85 -4.58
CA VAL A 1124 0.79 24.54 -3.98
C VAL A 1124 -0.54 24.56 -3.24
N HIS A 1125 -1.40 23.61 -3.55
CA HIS A 1125 -2.80 23.54 -3.09
C HIS A 1125 -3.19 22.09 -2.79
N ALA A 1126 -4.08 21.89 -1.82
CA ALA A 1126 -4.68 20.58 -1.63
C ALA A 1126 -5.78 20.32 -2.66
N GLU A 1127 -5.84 19.12 -3.23
CA GLU A 1127 -6.71 18.83 -4.38
C GLU A 1127 -8.21 19.06 -4.11
N HIS A 1128 -8.64 18.94 -2.85
CA HIS A 1128 -10.02 19.21 -2.44
C HIS A 1128 -10.41 20.70 -2.54
N GLU A 1129 -9.45 21.63 -2.57
CA GLU A 1129 -9.71 23.05 -2.86
C GLU A 1129 -10.01 23.30 -4.35
N LEU A 1130 -9.68 22.36 -5.23
CA LEU A 1130 -9.65 22.57 -6.69
C LEU A 1130 -10.97 22.18 -7.39
N ALA A 1131 -12.03 21.85 -6.65
CA ALA A 1131 -13.27 21.30 -7.22
C ALA A 1131 -13.88 22.18 -8.32
N LEU A 1132 -14.04 23.49 -8.07
CA LEU A 1132 -14.55 24.43 -9.07
C LEU A 1132 -13.58 24.62 -10.25
N ASN A 1133 -12.27 24.56 -9.99
CA ASN A 1133 -11.20 24.71 -10.97
C ASN A 1133 -11.22 23.54 -11.96
N LYS A 1134 -11.36 22.30 -11.46
CA LYS A 1134 -11.53 21.10 -12.28
C LYS A 1134 -12.74 21.25 -13.21
N ILE A 1135 -13.91 21.64 -12.67
CA ILE A 1135 -15.14 21.85 -13.44
C ILE A 1135 -14.98 22.94 -14.51
N LEU A 1136 -14.38 24.08 -14.17
CA LEU A 1136 -14.12 25.17 -15.13
C LEU A 1136 -13.11 24.78 -16.23
N CYS A 1137 -12.24 23.80 -15.97
CA CYS A 1137 -11.36 23.18 -16.96
C CYS A 1137 -11.97 21.95 -17.66
N ASN A 1138 -13.24 21.60 -17.40
CA ASN A 1138 -13.89 20.35 -17.85
C ASN A 1138 -13.09 19.08 -17.51
N LEU A 1139 -12.44 19.07 -16.34
CA LEU A 1139 -11.74 17.92 -15.76
C LEU A 1139 -12.67 17.22 -14.75
N PRO A 1140 -12.76 15.87 -14.73
CA PRO A 1140 -13.54 15.14 -13.73
C PRO A 1140 -13.09 15.43 -12.29
N LEU A 1141 -14.03 15.45 -11.34
CA LEU A 1141 -13.72 15.72 -9.94
C LEU A 1141 -12.87 14.61 -9.30
N GLU A 1142 -13.10 13.37 -9.73
CA GLU A 1142 -12.47 12.14 -9.25
C GLU A 1142 -11.07 11.89 -9.83
N GLU A 1143 -10.62 12.69 -10.80
CA GLU A 1143 -9.30 12.53 -11.40
C GLU A 1143 -8.23 13.23 -10.55
N PRO A 1144 -7.18 12.52 -10.08
CA PRO A 1144 -6.12 13.13 -9.29
C PRO A 1144 -5.35 14.16 -10.12
N VAL A 1145 -5.14 15.35 -9.56
CA VAL A 1145 -4.39 16.44 -10.19
C VAL A 1145 -3.01 16.50 -9.53
N PRO A 1146 -1.89 16.38 -10.29
CA PRO A 1146 -0.55 16.36 -9.72
C PRO A 1146 -0.29 17.59 -8.84
N ALA A 1147 0.02 17.36 -7.56
CA ALA A 1147 0.22 18.43 -6.58
C ALA A 1147 1.51 19.24 -6.80
N GLU A 1148 2.46 18.71 -7.58
CA GLU A 1148 3.76 19.30 -7.88
C GLU A 1148 3.81 19.78 -9.33
N MET A 1149 3.27 20.96 -9.61
CA MET A 1149 3.29 21.52 -10.96
C MET A 1149 3.67 23.00 -10.97
N LEU A 1150 4.97 23.25 -11.12
CA LEU A 1150 5.56 24.59 -11.08
C LEU A 1150 5.09 25.46 -12.25
N LEU A 1151 4.58 26.66 -11.95
CA LEU A 1151 4.14 27.65 -12.92
C LEU A 1151 5.33 28.51 -13.40
N THR A 1152 5.36 28.85 -14.69
CA THR A 1152 6.42 29.68 -15.27
C THR A 1152 6.24 31.16 -14.93
N GLY A 1153 7.29 31.97 -15.14
CA GLY A 1153 7.19 33.43 -14.96
C GLY A 1153 6.18 34.08 -15.90
N GLU A 1154 6.12 33.62 -17.16
CA GLU A 1154 5.21 34.14 -18.18
C GLU A 1154 3.75 33.80 -17.88
N GLU A 1155 3.48 32.59 -17.37
CA GLU A 1155 2.17 32.15 -16.91
C GLU A 1155 1.65 33.00 -15.74
N LYS A 1156 2.51 33.27 -14.74
CA LYS A 1156 2.18 34.11 -13.58
C LYS A 1156 1.92 35.56 -14.00
N GLN A 1157 2.74 36.09 -14.92
CA GLN A 1157 2.52 37.43 -15.49
C GLN A 1157 1.17 37.51 -16.20
N LEU A 1158 0.81 36.52 -17.03
CA LEU A 1158 -0.47 36.53 -17.74
C LEU A 1158 -1.67 36.46 -16.77
N CYS A 1159 -1.57 35.69 -15.68
CA CYS A 1159 -2.60 35.68 -14.64
C CYS A 1159 -2.84 37.09 -14.06
N GLY A 1160 -1.77 37.85 -13.82
CA GLY A 1160 -1.86 39.25 -13.39
C GLY A 1160 -2.44 40.18 -14.47
N GLU A 1161 -2.04 40.03 -15.73
CA GLU A 1161 -2.59 40.80 -16.86
C GLU A 1161 -4.11 40.60 -17.01
N LEU A 1162 -4.60 39.36 -16.88
CA LEU A 1162 -6.03 39.05 -16.99
C LEU A 1162 -6.86 39.69 -15.86
N LEU A 1163 -6.37 39.65 -14.62
CA LEU A 1163 -7.03 40.28 -13.47
C LEU A 1163 -7.09 41.81 -13.61
N GLN A 1164 -6.04 42.44 -14.12
CA GLN A 1164 -6.01 43.88 -14.41
C GLN A 1164 -6.99 44.27 -15.54
N VAL A 1165 -7.05 43.49 -16.62
CA VAL A 1165 -8.01 43.73 -17.73
C VAL A 1165 -9.46 43.53 -17.29
N LEU A 1166 -9.72 42.60 -16.36
CA LEU A 1166 -11.06 42.43 -15.78
C LEU A 1166 -11.48 43.67 -14.99
N LEU A 1167 -10.61 44.15 -14.07
CA LEU A 1167 -10.88 45.34 -13.27
C LEU A 1167 -11.16 46.55 -14.15
N GLN A 1168 -10.32 46.82 -15.16
CA GLN A 1168 -10.49 47.95 -16.10
C GLN A 1168 -11.78 47.91 -16.92
N ARG A 1169 -12.37 46.73 -17.15
CA ARG A 1169 -13.65 46.59 -17.85
C ARG A 1169 -14.86 46.79 -16.94
N TRP A 1170 -14.70 46.62 -15.64
CA TRP A 1170 -15.77 46.83 -14.66
C TRP A 1170 -15.60 48.20 -14.00
N GLU A 1171 -16.10 49.25 -14.65
CA GLU A 1171 -15.79 50.67 -14.34
C GLU A 1171 -15.87 51.08 -12.86
N LYS A 1172 -16.76 50.45 -12.08
CA LYS A 1172 -16.92 50.70 -10.63
C LYS A 1172 -15.76 50.18 -9.77
N MET A 1173 -14.98 49.23 -10.29
CA MET A 1173 -13.85 48.56 -9.64
C MET A 1173 -12.48 49.03 -10.16
N ASN A 1174 -12.43 49.95 -11.14
CA ASN A 1174 -11.19 50.48 -11.73
C ASN A 1174 -10.14 51.01 -10.72
N ASN A 1175 -10.56 51.37 -9.50
CA ASN A 1175 -9.70 51.92 -8.44
C ASN A 1175 -9.40 50.90 -7.31
N THR A 1176 -9.67 49.61 -7.51
CA THR A 1176 -9.40 48.54 -6.53
C THR A 1176 -8.13 47.77 -6.92
N SER A 1177 -7.32 47.34 -5.93
CA SER A 1177 -6.13 46.50 -6.21
C SER A 1177 -6.52 45.05 -6.50
N VAL A 1178 -5.62 44.28 -7.14
CA VAL A 1178 -5.88 42.87 -7.48
C VAL A 1178 -6.04 42.01 -6.24
N GLU A 1179 -5.26 42.27 -5.18
CA GLU A 1179 -5.32 41.55 -3.90
C GLU A 1179 -6.63 41.88 -3.16
N GLY A 1180 -7.05 43.15 -3.21
CA GLY A 1180 -8.34 43.59 -2.67
C GLY A 1180 -9.51 42.96 -3.41
N PHE A 1181 -9.43 42.85 -4.74
CA PHE A 1181 -10.42 42.16 -5.57
C PHE A 1181 -10.43 40.64 -5.32
N GLN A 1182 -9.26 40.00 -5.22
CA GLN A 1182 -9.14 38.59 -4.85
C GLN A 1182 -9.80 38.30 -3.50
N ALA A 1183 -9.46 39.06 -2.46
CA ALA A 1183 -10.00 38.87 -1.11
C ALA A 1183 -11.48 39.25 -0.96
N ALA A 1184 -11.97 40.22 -1.74
CA ALA A 1184 -13.37 40.66 -1.69
C ALA A 1184 -14.30 39.82 -2.58
N PHE A 1185 -13.84 39.33 -3.74
CA PHE A 1185 -14.69 38.77 -4.80
C PHE A 1185 -14.25 37.42 -5.38
N LEU A 1186 -13.01 36.94 -5.22
CA LEU A 1186 -12.63 35.60 -5.72
C LEU A 1186 -12.53 34.56 -4.60
N GLN A 1187 -11.94 34.93 -3.46
CA GLN A 1187 -11.87 34.16 -2.22
C GLN A 1187 -13.22 34.24 -1.48
N ARG A 1188 -14.22 33.59 -2.08
CA ARG A 1188 -15.57 33.49 -1.54
C ARG A 1188 -15.86 32.04 -1.18
N GLU A 1189 -16.36 31.82 0.03
CA GLU A 1189 -17.03 30.57 0.34
C GLU A 1189 -18.27 30.43 -0.56
N GLY A 1190 -18.43 29.26 -1.17
CA GLY A 1190 -19.61 28.92 -1.93
C GLY A 1190 -19.98 27.46 -1.80
N ALA A 1191 -21.29 27.24 -1.83
CA ALA A 1191 -21.92 25.94 -1.86
C ALA A 1191 -22.04 25.49 -3.32
N LEU A 1192 -21.21 24.53 -3.75
CA LEU A 1192 -21.35 23.86 -5.03
C LEU A 1192 -22.18 22.58 -4.84
N TRP A 1193 -23.20 22.38 -5.67
CA TRP A 1193 -23.90 21.10 -5.79
C TRP A 1193 -24.35 20.90 -7.25
N GLN A 1194 -24.48 19.66 -7.71
CA GLN A 1194 -25.01 19.39 -9.05
C GLN A 1194 -26.54 19.26 -8.98
N LYS A 1195 -27.27 19.77 -9.97
CA LYS A 1195 -28.73 19.64 -10.05
C LYS A 1195 -29.19 19.70 -11.52
N GLU A 1196 -29.88 18.65 -11.96
CA GLU A 1196 -30.40 18.51 -13.33
C GLU A 1196 -29.26 18.57 -14.38
N ASP A 1197 -28.21 17.78 -14.09
CA ASP A 1197 -26.96 17.56 -14.84
C ASP A 1197 -26.02 18.78 -14.99
N ASP A 1198 -26.54 20.01 -14.99
CA ASP A 1198 -25.75 21.23 -14.81
C ASP A 1198 -25.32 21.44 -13.34
N TRP A 1199 -24.28 22.25 -13.14
CA TRP A 1199 -23.76 22.63 -11.82
C TRP A 1199 -24.48 23.85 -11.25
N TRP A 1200 -24.68 23.88 -9.93
CA TRP A 1200 -25.24 25.00 -9.21
C TRP A 1200 -24.27 25.47 -8.13
N LEU A 1201 -24.02 26.78 -8.11
CA LEU A 1201 -23.09 27.41 -7.17
C LEU A 1201 -23.77 28.59 -6.47
N ARG A 1202 -24.07 28.44 -5.18
CA ARG A 1202 -24.49 29.57 -4.33
C ARG A 1202 -23.28 30.14 -3.63
N VAL A 1203 -22.87 31.33 -4.02
CA VAL A 1203 -21.78 32.07 -3.36
C VAL A 1203 -22.33 32.73 -2.10
N GLU A 1204 -21.54 32.79 -1.02
CA GLU A 1204 -21.85 33.62 0.15
C GLU A 1204 -22.07 35.08 -0.31
N GLN A 1205 -23.09 35.75 0.23
CA GLN A 1205 -23.36 37.16 -0.10
C GLN A 1205 -22.77 38.11 0.96
N ARG A 1206 -22.21 39.24 0.52
CA ARG A 1206 -21.70 40.32 1.39
C ARG A 1206 -22.25 41.69 1.00
N GLY A 1207 -22.17 42.66 1.91
CA GLY A 1207 -22.79 43.98 1.74
C GLY A 1207 -22.26 44.82 0.56
N TYR A 1208 -21.10 44.47 0.00
CA TYR A 1208 -20.55 45.09 -1.22
C TYR A 1208 -20.98 44.38 -2.52
N ASP A 1209 -21.66 43.24 -2.45
CA ASP A 1209 -22.12 42.48 -3.62
C ASP A 1209 -23.21 43.22 -4.41
N MET A 1210 -23.82 44.27 -3.84
CA MET A 1210 -24.64 45.24 -4.57
C MET A 1210 -23.88 45.83 -5.78
N ILE A 1211 -22.55 45.91 -5.74
CA ILE A 1211 -21.72 46.38 -6.87
C ILE A 1211 -21.77 45.37 -8.04
N LEU A 1212 -22.04 44.08 -7.82
CA LEU A 1212 -22.20 43.08 -8.91
C LEU A 1212 -23.38 43.40 -9.84
N GLN A 1213 -24.37 44.20 -9.41
CA GLN A 1213 -25.42 44.73 -10.29
C GLN A 1213 -24.85 45.68 -11.38
N THR A 1214 -23.60 46.11 -11.26
CA THR A 1214 -22.87 46.94 -12.23
C THR A 1214 -21.84 46.15 -13.06
N LEU A 1215 -21.81 44.81 -12.92
CA LEU A 1215 -20.92 43.94 -13.69
C LEU A 1215 -21.35 43.96 -15.18
N PRO A 1216 -20.44 44.22 -16.15
CA PRO A 1216 -20.83 44.36 -17.56
C PRO A 1216 -21.17 43.03 -18.27
N TRP A 1217 -21.03 41.88 -17.60
CA TRP A 1217 -21.29 40.56 -18.15
C TRP A 1217 -22.05 39.69 -17.14
N GLY A 1218 -22.85 38.75 -17.65
CA GLY A 1218 -23.59 37.82 -16.81
C GLY A 1218 -22.67 36.78 -16.14
N ILE A 1219 -22.94 36.50 -14.86
CA ILE A 1219 -22.35 35.38 -14.10
C ILE A 1219 -23.38 34.30 -13.74
N GLY A 1220 -24.69 34.57 -13.85
CA GLY A 1220 -25.76 33.64 -13.45
C GLY A 1220 -25.83 32.34 -14.26
N MET A 1221 -25.17 32.27 -15.42
CA MET A 1221 -25.07 31.08 -16.27
C MET A 1221 -23.71 31.12 -16.97
N ILE A 1222 -22.89 30.07 -16.79
CA ILE A 1222 -21.49 30.05 -17.18
C ILE A 1222 -21.16 28.80 -17.98
N LYS A 1223 -20.55 29.00 -19.14
CA LYS A 1223 -20.04 27.94 -20.02
C LYS A 1223 -18.87 28.48 -20.84
N THR A 1224 -17.66 27.96 -20.61
CA THR A 1224 -16.52 28.21 -21.49
C THR A 1224 -16.59 27.28 -22.72
N PRO A 1225 -15.82 27.54 -23.80
CA PRO A 1225 -15.94 26.76 -25.04
C PRO A 1225 -15.65 25.26 -24.91
N TRP A 1226 -14.88 24.85 -23.90
CA TRP A 1226 -14.53 23.45 -23.63
C TRP A 1226 -15.36 22.81 -22.50
N MET A 1227 -16.29 23.53 -21.88
CA MET A 1227 -17.16 22.99 -20.83
C MET A 1227 -18.39 22.33 -21.44
N GLU A 1228 -18.55 21.03 -21.22
CA GLU A 1228 -19.76 20.29 -21.64
C GLU A 1228 -20.99 20.74 -20.83
N LYS A 1229 -20.78 21.00 -19.54
CA LYS A 1229 -21.81 21.35 -18.55
C LYS A 1229 -21.78 22.84 -18.20
N THR A 1230 -22.95 23.38 -17.87
CA THR A 1230 -23.13 24.77 -17.46
C THR A 1230 -23.00 24.89 -15.94
N ILE A 1231 -22.51 26.03 -15.44
CA ILE A 1231 -22.66 26.40 -14.03
C ILE A 1231 -23.72 27.51 -13.94
N TYR A 1232 -24.85 27.25 -13.30
CA TYR A 1232 -25.77 28.29 -12.84
C TYR A 1232 -25.28 28.83 -11.50
N THR A 1233 -25.32 30.15 -11.31
CA THR A 1233 -24.81 30.78 -10.08
C THR A 1233 -25.90 31.56 -9.37
N GLU A 1234 -26.16 31.18 -8.12
CA GLU A 1234 -27.08 31.90 -7.23
C GLU A 1234 -26.31 33.00 -6.48
N TRP A 1235 -25.85 34.00 -7.24
CA TRP A 1235 -25.16 35.18 -6.70
C TRP A 1235 -25.91 36.47 -7.08
N ALA A 1236 -27.12 36.59 -6.54
CA ALA A 1236 -28.00 37.75 -6.75
C ALA A 1236 -28.53 38.27 -5.42
N TYR A 1237 -28.34 39.57 -5.18
CA TYR A 1237 -29.00 40.30 -4.10
C TYR A 1237 -30.42 40.69 -4.54
N SER A 1238 -31.41 40.37 -3.71
CA SER A 1238 -32.85 40.60 -3.96
C SER A 1238 -33.31 41.98 -3.48
#